data_AF-A0A7D7QY02-F1
#
_entry.id   AF-A0A7D7QY02-F1
#
_cell.length_a   1.000
_cell.length_b   1.000
_cell.length_c   1.000
_cell.angle_alpha   90.00
_cell.angle_beta   90.00
_cell.angle_gamma   90.00
#
_symmetry.space_group_name_H-M   'P 1'
#
loop_
_entity.id
_entity.type
_entity.pdbx_description
1 polymer ?
#
loop_
_entity_poly.entity_id
_entity_poly.type
_entity_poly.pdbx_seq_one_letter_code
_entity_poly.pdbx_strand_id
1 'polypeptide(L)'
;MALAQRSTTMAPRGAAPLPVSTMGRSALPCRVRALPAASRVASIGVASVAIGGRRARASLVCAAAASAKDNQPGSLANPLVVRDKSIPSAADLAIWHRAEAICFDVDCTITTNDGLDLLAEFMGKGEECEKITNQAMDGTVDLSESLEQRLQIINCTPADVKRFIKANPPQSRLAPGIVPFIKALKSRGIHIFLLTGGFREIMLPIAAYLDIPMENVFANRMLWQWDDETMEPTKLVGFDTSEPTSRNQGKPEAIMQIRDKYPYNSVVMIGDGITDLEAVQVTGAADLFIGYGGIIEREMVKSEADWYVTDWAVLQASLQKYKVAMIGSGAWACAAVTLCSANVAPENKLDLFQEKIQMWTYEEQIDGKNLTDIINETHENPKYLPGTLLGDNVVANPDLISAVSDADVIILCAPHQFVRGICKQLAGKVKPGAIAVSLIKGMRVRSDGPQLISQMVTRSLGIDCSVLMGANIASGIASKELSEATIGYNSYDNARLLQKLFQREYFGITLVRDVAGAEMCGTLKNIVALAAGMVDGLGLGANTKAAIIRKGLDEMRRFSRALYPSISDGTFLESCGMADLIATCYGGRNRLVAMEYTKAFMTGNKVTFAALEDSLLNGQKLQGVLTSNEVQEILEIRGWEKEYPLFTTINAIVNGKVPPVSVTHFMAMGVLPKGVKAKAPSAPQVGEKKRGPVDLVFTVDDLSEEAMAK
;
A
#
# COMPACT_ATOMS: atom_id res chain seq x y z
N MET A 1 -12.02 9.65 53.63
CA MET A 1 -11.43 8.65 54.54
C MET A 1 -10.24 8.04 53.84
N ALA A 2 -9.05 8.32 54.35
CA ALA A 2 -7.79 7.82 53.82
C ALA A 2 -7.64 6.31 54.09
N LEU A 3 -6.98 5.58 53.19
CA LEU A 3 -5.81 4.76 53.52
C LEU A 3 -5.16 4.22 52.24
N ALA A 4 -3.84 4.29 52.25
CA ALA A 4 -2.93 4.02 51.16
C ALA A 4 -2.22 2.66 51.34
N GLN A 5 -1.50 2.29 50.27
CA GLN A 5 -0.38 1.35 50.18
C GLN A 5 -0.67 -0.16 50.17
N ARG A 6 -0.26 -0.83 49.08
CA ARG A 6 1.04 -1.53 49.00
C ARG A 6 1.36 -1.98 47.57
N SER A 7 2.58 -1.69 47.14
CA SER A 7 3.24 -2.28 45.99
C SER A 7 3.78 -3.66 46.34
N THR A 8 3.81 -4.57 45.38
CA THR A 8 4.81 -5.66 45.31
C THR A 8 4.99 -6.07 43.85
N THR A 9 6.25 -6.07 43.45
CA THR A 9 6.79 -6.49 42.16
C THR A 9 6.78 -8.01 42.03
N MET A 10 6.30 -8.54 40.90
CA MET A 10 6.55 -9.93 40.49
C MET A 10 7.26 -9.94 39.14
N ALA A 11 8.49 -10.48 39.14
CA ALA A 11 9.25 -10.85 37.96
C ALA A 11 8.74 -12.19 37.40
N PRO A 12 8.71 -12.40 36.07
CA PRO A 12 8.42 -13.70 35.49
C PRO A 12 9.69 -14.58 35.43
N ARG A 13 9.49 -15.85 35.81
CA ARG A 13 10.47 -16.94 35.81
C ARG A 13 10.83 -17.37 34.38
N GLY A 14 12.07 -17.84 34.25
CA GLY A 14 12.73 -18.10 32.98
C GLY A 14 12.18 -19.24 32.13
N ALA A 15 12.39 -19.08 30.82
CA ALA A 15 12.26 -20.12 29.81
C ALA A 15 13.66 -20.68 29.50
N ALA A 16 13.75 -22.01 29.42
CA ALA A 16 14.95 -22.75 29.07
C ALA A 16 15.37 -22.52 27.60
N PRO A 17 16.67 -22.56 27.26
CA PRO A 17 17.13 -22.42 25.88
C PRO A 17 16.99 -23.75 25.10
N LEU A 18 16.43 -23.67 23.90
CA LEU A 18 16.45 -24.72 22.88
C LEU A 18 17.84 -24.81 22.21
N PRO A 19 18.28 -26.01 21.77
CA PRO A 19 19.65 -26.22 21.31
C PRO A 19 19.90 -25.66 19.91
N VAL A 20 21.05 -25.00 19.76
CA VAL A 20 21.61 -24.53 18.49
C VAL A 20 22.06 -25.73 17.67
N SER A 21 21.39 -25.97 16.53
CA SER A 21 21.86 -26.93 15.54
C SER A 21 22.96 -26.30 14.68
N THR A 22 24.12 -26.93 14.70
CA THR A 22 25.30 -26.63 13.88
C THR A 22 25.06 -27.11 12.45
N MET A 23 24.82 -26.20 11.50
CA MET A 23 24.94 -26.54 10.08
C MET A 23 26.38 -26.35 9.62
N GLY A 24 27.05 -27.49 9.42
CA GLY A 24 28.37 -27.59 8.82
C GLY A 24 28.37 -27.09 7.37
N ARG A 25 29.42 -26.32 7.04
CA ARG A 25 29.81 -26.02 5.67
C ARG A 25 30.24 -27.31 4.99
N SER A 26 29.57 -27.70 3.91
CA SER A 26 30.13 -28.63 2.92
C SER A 26 30.22 -27.89 1.59
N ALA A 27 31.44 -27.77 1.09
CA ALA A 27 31.78 -27.24 -0.22
C ALA A 27 31.84 -28.41 -1.20
N LEU A 28 31.10 -28.35 -2.31
CA LEU A 28 31.32 -29.17 -3.50
C LEU A 28 30.99 -28.33 -4.76
N PRO A 29 31.64 -28.59 -5.92
CA PRO A 29 31.92 -27.58 -6.92
C PRO A 29 30.91 -27.55 -8.07
N CYS A 30 30.77 -26.37 -8.65
CA CYS A 30 29.94 -26.06 -9.80
C CYS A 30 30.55 -26.68 -11.08
N ARG A 31 29.86 -27.64 -11.70
CA ARG A 31 30.15 -28.12 -13.07
C ARG A 31 29.27 -27.36 -14.06
N VAL A 32 29.86 -26.42 -14.78
CA VAL A 32 29.25 -25.77 -15.95
C VAL A 32 29.22 -26.78 -17.11
N ARG A 33 28.01 -27.05 -17.62
CA ARG A 33 27.80 -27.92 -18.78
C ARG A 33 27.57 -27.04 -20.01
N ALA A 34 28.54 -27.02 -20.91
CA ALA A 34 28.43 -26.41 -22.23
C ALA A 34 27.44 -27.20 -23.12
N LEU A 35 26.66 -26.50 -23.93
CA LEU A 35 25.91 -27.04 -25.08
C LEU A 35 26.12 -26.13 -26.30
N PRO A 36 26.06 -26.68 -27.53
CA PRO A 36 26.94 -26.25 -28.61
C PRO A 36 26.28 -25.31 -29.63
N ALA A 37 27.15 -24.62 -30.37
CA ALA A 37 26.84 -23.84 -31.55
C ALA A 37 26.26 -24.70 -32.68
N ALA A 38 25.22 -24.19 -33.34
CA ALA A 38 24.84 -24.60 -34.68
C ALA A 38 24.47 -23.36 -35.50
N SER A 39 25.25 -23.19 -36.57
CA SER A 39 25.10 -22.22 -37.64
C SER A 39 23.90 -22.56 -38.53
N ARG A 40 23.21 -21.53 -39.03
CA ARG A 40 22.75 -21.46 -40.43
C ARG A 40 22.36 -20.03 -40.79
N VAL A 41 23.02 -19.55 -41.84
CA VAL A 41 22.82 -18.28 -42.54
C VAL A 41 21.55 -18.38 -43.39
N ALA A 42 20.71 -17.34 -43.34
CA ALA A 42 19.85 -16.96 -44.45
C ALA A 42 19.62 -15.43 -44.39
N SER A 43 20.26 -14.75 -45.32
CA SER A 43 20.09 -13.34 -45.69
C SER A 43 18.72 -13.04 -46.26
N ILE A 44 18.18 -11.83 -46.02
CA ILE A 44 17.69 -10.85 -47.02
C ILE A 44 17.04 -9.66 -46.29
N GLY A 45 17.42 -8.43 -46.66
CA GLY A 45 16.50 -7.29 -46.76
C GLY A 45 16.49 -6.24 -45.65
N VAL A 46 17.49 -5.36 -45.65
CA VAL A 46 17.49 -4.10 -44.89
C VAL A 46 16.61 -3.08 -45.61
N ALA A 47 15.64 -2.48 -44.90
CA ALA A 47 15.07 -1.18 -45.25
C ALA A 47 15.26 -0.25 -44.05
N SER A 48 16.20 0.69 -44.17
CA SER A 48 16.50 1.70 -43.17
C SER A 48 15.65 2.95 -43.44
N VAL A 49 14.87 3.37 -42.44
CA VAL A 49 14.33 4.73 -42.36
C VAL A 49 14.98 5.40 -41.15
N ALA A 50 15.80 6.41 -41.43
CA ALA A 50 16.52 7.20 -40.46
C ALA A 50 15.64 8.35 -39.93
N ILE A 51 15.60 8.54 -38.60
CA ILE A 51 15.26 9.83 -37.99
C ILE A 51 16.21 10.10 -36.81
N GLY A 52 17.17 10.98 -37.07
CA GLY A 52 17.53 12.15 -36.25
C GLY A 52 17.97 11.96 -34.80
N GLY A 53 19.29 11.90 -34.58
CA GLY A 53 19.94 12.02 -33.28
C GLY A 53 19.94 13.44 -32.70
N ARG A 54 19.92 13.54 -31.37
CA ARG A 54 20.14 14.77 -30.60
C ARG A 54 21.64 14.99 -30.36
N ARG A 55 22.06 16.24 -30.59
CA ARG A 55 23.44 16.73 -30.57
C ARG A 55 24.01 16.87 -29.15
N ALA A 56 25.25 16.44 -28.99
CA ALA A 56 26.18 16.88 -27.97
C ALA A 56 26.56 18.36 -28.21
N ARG A 57 26.70 19.15 -27.13
CA ARG A 57 27.29 20.49 -27.17
C ARG A 57 28.79 20.37 -26.99
N ALA A 58 29.54 20.71 -28.04
CA ALA A 58 30.97 20.99 -27.97
C ALA A 58 31.19 22.51 -28.02
N SER A 59 32.08 22.97 -27.16
CA SER A 59 32.57 24.35 -27.04
C SER A 59 33.32 24.78 -28.31
N LEU A 60 33.09 26.00 -28.78
CA LEU A 60 33.86 26.60 -29.88
C LEU A 60 34.11 28.07 -29.57
N VAL A 61 35.32 28.31 -29.05
CA VAL A 61 35.98 29.62 -29.00
C VAL A 61 36.51 29.89 -30.41
N CYS A 62 36.08 31.00 -31.03
CA CYS A 62 36.85 31.61 -32.10
C CYS A 62 36.54 33.11 -32.22
N ALA A 63 37.60 33.91 -32.12
CA ALA A 63 37.59 35.35 -32.33
C ALA A 63 37.39 35.71 -33.80
N ALA A 64 36.67 36.78 -34.08
CA ALA A 64 36.79 37.56 -35.31
C ALA A 64 36.41 39.02 -35.04
N ALA A 65 37.36 39.92 -35.33
CA ALA A 65 37.23 41.36 -35.21
C ALA A 65 36.72 42.01 -36.52
N ALA A 66 35.97 43.10 -36.34
CA ALA A 66 35.77 44.26 -37.21
C ALA A 66 35.02 44.14 -38.55
N SER A 67 33.86 44.80 -38.62
CA SER A 67 33.63 45.94 -39.52
C SER A 67 32.42 46.77 -39.04
N ALA A 68 32.58 48.09 -39.03
CA ALA A 68 31.64 49.08 -38.54
C ALA A 68 30.68 49.58 -39.64
N LYS A 69 29.42 49.86 -39.27
CA LYS A 69 28.58 51.03 -39.58
C LYS A 69 27.10 50.67 -39.51
N ASP A 70 26.40 51.12 -38.47
CA ASP A 70 25.38 52.17 -38.56
C ASP A 70 24.59 52.32 -37.25
N ASN A 71 24.40 53.57 -36.86
CA ASN A 71 23.78 54.03 -35.63
C ASN A 71 22.25 53.94 -35.71
N GLN A 72 21.61 53.28 -34.74
CA GLN A 72 20.31 53.70 -34.19
C GLN A 72 20.28 53.48 -32.68
N PRO A 73 19.87 54.48 -31.87
CA PRO A 73 19.80 54.38 -30.42
C PRO A 73 18.40 53.93 -30.00
N GLY A 74 18.28 52.77 -29.32
CA GLY A 74 17.02 52.41 -28.67
C GLY A 74 16.76 50.92 -28.56
N SER A 75 17.43 50.25 -27.62
CA SER A 75 16.93 49.03 -26.99
C SER A 75 17.70 48.83 -25.69
N LEU A 76 17.10 49.27 -24.59
CA LEU A 76 17.53 48.90 -23.24
C LEU A 76 17.68 47.38 -23.20
N ALA A 77 18.88 46.91 -22.86
CA ALA A 77 19.11 45.52 -22.53
C ALA A 77 18.11 45.14 -21.42
N ASN A 78 17.25 44.16 -21.69
CA ASN A 78 16.53 43.47 -20.62
C ASN A 78 17.59 42.92 -19.67
N PRO A 79 17.61 43.31 -18.38
CA PRO A 79 18.44 42.61 -17.42
C PRO A 79 18.01 41.15 -17.47
N LEU A 80 18.97 40.23 -17.64
CA LEU A 80 18.74 38.81 -17.38
C LEU A 80 18.22 38.75 -15.93
N VAL A 81 16.92 38.51 -15.77
CA VAL A 81 16.31 38.36 -14.45
C VAL A 81 16.96 37.12 -13.85
N VAL A 82 17.88 37.32 -12.90
CA VAL A 82 18.48 36.22 -12.15
C VAL A 82 17.34 35.54 -11.41
N ARG A 83 17.11 34.27 -11.74
CA ARG A 83 16.04 33.48 -11.14
C ARG A 83 16.31 33.33 -9.64
N ASP A 84 15.33 33.69 -8.82
CA ASP A 84 15.36 33.40 -7.39
C ASP A 84 15.34 31.88 -7.17
N LYS A 85 16.45 31.34 -6.68
CA LYS A 85 16.62 29.91 -6.43
C LYS A 85 15.90 29.43 -5.17
N SER A 86 15.35 30.32 -4.33
CA SER A 86 14.52 29.93 -3.18
C SER A 86 13.17 29.31 -3.61
N ILE A 87 12.75 29.59 -4.84
CA ILE A 87 11.52 29.06 -5.45
C ILE A 87 11.90 28.01 -6.50
N PRO A 88 11.45 26.75 -6.35
CA PRO A 88 11.73 25.72 -7.34
C PRO A 88 10.92 25.97 -8.62
N SER A 89 11.46 25.58 -9.77
CA SER A 89 10.73 25.60 -11.02
C SER A 89 9.79 24.40 -11.07
N ALA A 90 8.86 24.43 -12.03
CA ALA A 90 8.01 23.26 -12.29
C ALA A 90 8.81 22.01 -12.65
N ALA A 91 9.98 22.16 -13.29
CA ALA A 91 10.86 21.04 -13.61
C ALA A 91 11.52 20.46 -12.34
N ASP A 92 12.00 21.32 -11.45
CA ASP A 92 12.64 20.94 -10.18
C ASP A 92 11.64 20.20 -9.29
N LEU A 93 10.42 20.76 -9.13
CA LEU A 93 9.34 20.11 -8.39
C LEU A 93 8.94 18.76 -9.01
N ALA A 94 8.92 18.65 -10.34
CA ALA A 94 8.62 17.39 -11.01
C ALA A 94 9.71 16.33 -10.81
N ILE A 95 10.97 16.71 -10.58
CA ILE A 95 12.06 15.79 -10.19
C ILE A 95 11.89 15.41 -8.71
N TRP A 96 11.66 16.41 -7.85
CA TRP A 96 11.44 16.21 -6.42
C TRP A 96 10.30 15.23 -6.12
N HIS A 97 9.15 15.40 -6.77
CA HIS A 97 7.97 14.56 -6.56
C HIS A 97 8.14 13.11 -7.04
N ARG A 98 9.01 12.86 -8.03
CA ARG A 98 9.28 11.52 -8.56
C ARG A 98 10.54 10.88 -7.96
N ALA A 99 11.18 11.54 -6.99
CA ALA A 99 12.41 11.06 -6.39
C ALA A 99 12.18 9.68 -5.75
N GLU A 100 12.91 8.67 -6.23
CA GLU A 100 12.90 7.32 -5.66
C GLU A 100 13.99 7.18 -4.60
N ALA A 101 15.08 7.95 -4.75
CA ALA A 101 16.15 8.05 -3.77
C ALA A 101 16.57 9.51 -3.53
N ILE A 102 16.91 9.81 -2.27
CA ILE A 102 17.50 11.09 -1.87
C ILE A 102 18.84 10.79 -1.18
N CYS A 103 19.89 11.39 -1.72
CA CYS A 103 21.22 11.41 -1.16
C CYS A 103 21.39 12.71 -0.36
N PHE A 104 21.84 12.58 0.88
CA PHE A 104 22.12 13.72 1.74
C PHE A 104 23.61 13.81 2.00
N ASP A 105 24.14 15.02 1.89
CA ASP A 105 25.31 15.38 2.66
C ASP A 105 25.00 15.30 4.15
N VAL A 106 26.06 15.13 4.94
CA VAL A 106 25.89 15.04 6.39
C VAL A 106 26.37 16.31 7.07
N ASP A 107 27.66 16.60 6.95
CA ASP A 107 28.30 17.70 7.65
C ASP A 107 27.64 19.02 7.24
N CYS A 108 27.28 19.87 8.21
CA CYS A 108 26.57 21.13 7.98
C CYS A 108 25.22 21.04 7.21
N THR A 109 24.72 19.83 6.96
CA THR A 109 23.43 19.56 6.32
C THR A 109 22.51 18.80 7.27
N ILE A 110 22.75 17.50 7.48
CA ILE A 110 22.03 16.69 8.47
C ILE A 110 22.51 17.02 9.89
N THR A 111 23.78 17.39 10.05
CA THR A 111 24.35 17.81 11.32
C THR A 111 24.61 19.31 11.38
N THR A 112 24.62 19.88 12.57
CA THR A 112 24.87 21.31 12.82
C THR A 112 26.34 21.70 12.68
N ASN A 113 27.24 20.72 12.58
CA ASN A 113 28.69 20.89 12.57
C ASN A 113 29.32 19.82 11.68
N ASP A 114 30.54 20.08 11.23
CA ASP A 114 31.42 19.07 10.65
C ASP A 114 31.90 18.09 11.74
N GLY A 115 31.76 16.79 11.47
CA GLY A 115 32.08 15.74 12.42
C GLY A 115 33.56 15.63 12.75
N LEU A 116 34.44 15.93 11.80
CA LEU A 116 35.90 15.90 12.00
C LEU A 116 36.37 17.13 12.75
N ASP A 117 35.84 18.31 12.43
CA ASP A 117 36.16 19.55 13.15
C ASP A 117 35.68 19.47 14.62
N LEU A 118 34.50 18.90 14.86
CA LEU A 118 34.00 18.68 16.23
C LEU A 118 34.87 17.66 16.99
N LEU A 119 35.40 16.63 16.31
CA LEU A 119 36.37 15.71 16.90
C LEU A 119 37.69 16.43 17.20
N ALA A 120 38.17 17.30 16.31
CA ALA A 120 39.36 18.09 16.52
C ALA A 120 39.21 19.00 17.75
N GLU A 121 38.08 19.71 17.88
CA GLU A 121 37.78 20.53 19.05
C GLU A 121 37.79 19.70 20.34
N PHE A 122 37.14 18.53 20.34
CA PHE A 122 37.12 17.61 21.47
C PHE A 122 38.53 17.13 21.88
N MET A 123 39.43 17.02 20.91
CA MET A 123 40.84 16.64 21.12
C MET A 123 41.74 17.85 21.43
N GLY A 124 41.21 19.08 21.51
CA GLY A 124 41.97 20.30 21.75
C GLY A 124 42.78 20.80 20.54
N LYS A 125 42.32 20.46 19.33
CA LYS A 125 42.99 20.68 18.03
C LYS A 125 42.14 21.43 17.01
N GLY A 126 41.05 22.06 17.45
CA GLY A 126 40.10 22.77 16.58
C GLY A 126 40.74 23.82 15.68
N GLU A 127 41.48 24.79 16.24
CA GLU A 127 42.09 25.88 15.45
C GLU A 127 43.09 25.40 14.39
N GLU A 128 43.80 24.30 14.64
CA GLU A 128 44.76 23.72 13.70
C GLU A 128 44.02 23.07 12.51
N CYS A 129 42.93 22.35 12.77
CA CYS A 129 42.13 21.69 11.74
C CYS A 129 41.27 22.68 10.94
N GLU A 130 40.69 23.69 11.59
CA GLU A 130 39.84 24.69 10.94
C GLU A 130 40.59 25.45 9.83
N LYS A 131 41.89 25.75 10.04
CA LYS A 131 42.74 26.35 9.01
C LYS A 131 42.84 25.49 7.75
N ILE A 132 43.00 24.18 7.91
CA ILE A 132 43.11 23.22 6.80
C ILE A 132 41.74 23.01 6.14
N THR A 133 40.66 22.96 6.92
CA THR A 133 39.29 22.89 6.39
C THR A 133 39.03 24.09 5.47
N ASN A 134 39.34 25.31 5.92
CA ASN A 134 39.15 26.52 5.12
C ASN A 134 39.97 26.51 3.81
N GLN A 135 41.23 26.06 3.87
CA GLN A 135 42.10 25.89 2.68
C GLN A 135 41.61 24.82 1.70
N ALA A 136 40.90 23.79 2.18
CA ALA A 136 40.29 22.81 1.30
C ALA A 136 39.04 23.37 0.61
N MET A 137 38.22 24.13 1.35
CA MET A 137 36.97 24.69 0.83
C MET A 137 37.17 25.81 -0.20
N ASP A 138 38.25 26.58 -0.11
CA ASP A 138 38.61 27.58 -1.13
C ASP A 138 39.39 27.01 -2.32
N GLY A 139 39.70 25.70 -2.29
CA GLY A 139 40.41 24.98 -3.34
C GLY A 139 41.93 25.12 -3.30
N THR A 140 42.50 25.69 -2.24
CA THR A 140 43.95 25.80 -2.05
C THR A 140 44.61 24.44 -1.80
N VAL A 141 43.93 23.53 -1.12
CA VAL A 141 44.41 22.17 -0.79
C VAL A 141 43.42 21.13 -1.33
N ASP A 142 43.94 20.03 -1.88
CA ASP A 142 43.08 18.93 -2.35
C ASP A 142 42.34 18.26 -1.19
N LEU A 143 41.13 17.76 -1.41
CA LEU A 143 40.31 17.13 -0.38
C LEU A 143 41.04 15.96 0.32
N SER A 144 41.73 15.11 -0.45
CA SER A 144 42.42 13.95 0.12
C SER A 144 43.59 14.39 1.00
N GLU A 145 44.34 15.42 0.57
CA GLU A 145 45.45 15.99 1.33
C GLU A 145 44.95 16.67 2.62
N SER A 146 43.84 17.41 2.53
CA SER A 146 43.19 18.03 3.69
C SER A 146 42.75 17.01 4.73
N LEU A 147 42.14 15.89 4.31
CA LEU A 147 41.74 14.81 5.20
C LEU A 147 42.94 14.17 5.89
N GLU A 148 44.01 13.90 5.15
CA GLU A 148 45.23 13.32 5.69
C GLU A 148 45.86 14.23 6.76
N GLN A 149 46.05 15.52 6.44
CA GLN A 149 46.65 16.48 7.36
C GLN A 149 45.82 16.65 8.64
N ARG A 150 44.48 16.74 8.53
CA ARG A 150 43.58 16.85 9.68
C ARG A 150 43.66 15.61 10.57
N LEU A 151 43.65 14.40 9.99
CA LEU A 151 43.79 13.16 10.75
C LEU A 151 45.13 13.07 11.49
N GLN A 152 46.23 13.52 10.87
CA GLN A 152 47.55 13.56 11.50
C GLN A 152 47.61 14.53 12.69
N ILE A 153 46.92 15.67 12.60
CA ILE A 153 46.84 16.66 13.68
C ILE A 153 45.99 16.15 14.85
N ILE A 154 44.83 15.55 14.54
CA ILE A 154 43.90 15.03 15.55
C ILE A 154 44.52 13.82 16.26
N ASN A 155 45.18 12.93 15.51
CA ASN A 155 45.91 11.75 16.01
C ASN A 155 45.15 10.97 17.10
N CYS A 156 43.85 10.73 16.87
CA CYS A 156 42.98 10.07 17.84
C CYS A 156 43.21 8.55 17.91
N THR A 157 42.81 7.95 19.03
CA THR A 157 42.69 6.49 19.21
C THR A 157 41.25 6.03 19.07
N PRO A 158 40.97 4.72 18.89
CA PRO A 158 39.61 4.20 18.88
C PRO A 158 38.85 4.47 20.19
N ALA A 159 39.57 4.54 21.32
CA ALA A 159 38.99 4.92 22.60
C ALA A 159 38.54 6.38 22.61
N ASP A 160 39.31 7.28 21.99
CA ASP A 160 38.94 8.70 21.85
C ASP A 160 37.68 8.86 21.02
N VAL A 161 37.58 8.17 19.89
CA VAL A 161 36.38 8.18 19.04
C VAL A 161 35.15 7.69 19.83
N LYS A 162 35.29 6.62 20.62
CA LYS A 162 34.21 6.15 21.51
C LYS A 162 33.83 7.19 22.57
N ARG A 163 34.81 7.86 23.19
CA ARG A 163 34.57 8.94 24.17
C ARG A 163 33.86 10.13 23.51
N PHE A 164 34.30 10.50 22.32
CA PHE A 164 33.70 11.56 21.52
C PHE A 164 32.24 11.28 21.20
N ILE A 165 31.91 10.09 20.67
CA ILE A 165 30.52 9.71 20.35
C ILE A 165 29.64 9.73 21.61
N LYS A 166 30.18 9.31 22.75
CA LYS A 166 29.46 9.35 24.03
C LYS A 166 29.23 10.78 24.52
N ALA A 167 30.20 11.67 24.33
CA ALA A 167 30.11 13.07 24.72
C ALA A 167 29.22 13.89 23.77
N ASN A 168 29.17 13.50 22.49
CA ASN A 168 28.42 14.16 21.42
C ASN A 168 27.42 13.19 20.79
N PRO A 169 26.34 12.82 21.52
CA PRO A 169 25.37 11.86 21.02
C PRO A 169 24.61 12.42 19.80
N PRO A 170 24.02 11.56 18.95
CA PRO A 170 23.33 11.99 17.73
C PRO A 170 22.35 13.16 17.91
N GLN A 171 21.57 13.14 18.98
CA GLN A 171 20.55 14.14 19.28
C GLN A 171 21.10 15.56 19.43
N SER A 172 22.34 15.71 19.90
CA SER A 172 22.97 17.03 20.07
C SER A 172 23.63 17.55 18.80
N ARG A 173 23.76 16.69 17.77
CA ARG A 173 24.46 17.00 16.52
C ARG A 173 23.52 17.25 15.34
N LEU A 174 22.28 16.81 15.41
CA LEU A 174 21.34 16.87 14.28
C LEU A 174 20.79 18.28 14.05
N ALA A 175 20.72 18.68 12.79
CA ALA A 175 20.08 19.92 12.37
C ALA A 175 18.60 19.96 12.80
N PRO A 176 18.09 21.11 13.29
CA PRO A 176 16.68 21.24 13.66
C PRO A 176 15.76 20.87 12.49
N GLY A 177 14.75 20.02 12.72
CA GLY A 177 13.77 19.64 11.68
C GLY A 177 14.16 18.44 10.79
N ILE A 178 15.40 17.95 10.83
CA ILE A 178 15.81 16.81 9.98
C ILE A 178 15.10 15.50 10.34
N VAL A 179 14.90 15.22 11.64
CA VAL A 179 14.27 13.99 12.12
C VAL A 179 12.84 13.81 11.58
N PRO A 180 11.91 14.79 11.73
CA PRO A 180 10.58 14.66 11.14
C PRO A 180 10.62 14.59 9.61
N PHE A 181 11.55 15.28 8.95
CA PHE A 181 11.69 15.24 7.50
C PHE A 181 12.11 13.84 6.99
N ILE A 182 13.14 13.23 7.59
CA ILE A 182 13.57 11.86 7.27
C ILE A 182 12.42 10.86 7.49
N LYS A 183 11.64 11.03 8.56
CA LYS A 183 10.43 10.22 8.78
C LYS A 183 9.38 10.42 7.68
N ALA A 184 9.16 11.66 7.22
CA ALA A 184 8.22 11.96 6.15
C ALA A 184 8.63 11.30 4.82
N LEU A 185 9.92 11.30 4.48
CA LEU A 185 10.48 10.63 3.31
C LEU A 185 10.31 9.10 3.38
N LYS A 186 10.74 8.49 4.49
CA LYS A 186 10.58 7.04 4.72
C LYS A 186 9.13 6.60 4.67
N SER A 187 8.22 7.42 5.21
CA SER A 187 6.79 7.10 5.21
C SER A 187 6.18 7.02 3.80
N ARG A 188 6.87 7.57 2.80
CA ARG A 188 6.55 7.53 1.36
C ARG A 188 7.33 6.46 0.59
N GLY A 189 8.16 5.67 1.27
CA GLY A 189 9.01 4.66 0.61
C GLY A 189 10.23 5.24 -0.09
N ILE A 190 10.57 6.51 0.11
CA ILE A 190 11.75 7.12 -0.51
C ILE A 190 13.01 6.54 0.15
N HIS A 191 13.93 6.04 -0.66
CA HIS A 191 15.20 5.50 -0.17
C HIS A 191 16.18 6.61 0.15
N ILE A 192 16.83 6.51 1.31
CA ILE A 192 17.69 7.56 1.83
C ILE A 192 19.13 7.05 1.89
N PHE A 193 20.05 7.86 1.37
CA PHE A 193 21.49 7.61 1.38
C PHE A 193 22.23 8.77 2.03
N LEU A 194 23.31 8.48 2.75
CA LEU A 194 24.20 9.47 3.34
C LEU A 194 25.53 9.45 2.60
N LEU A 195 25.95 10.58 2.04
CA LEU A 195 27.18 10.73 1.27
C LEU A 195 28.00 11.85 1.90
N THR A 196 29.09 11.52 2.58
CA THR A 196 29.90 12.49 3.34
C THR A 196 31.39 12.27 3.11
N GLY A 197 32.15 13.37 3.05
CA GLY A 197 33.63 13.34 3.09
C GLY A 197 34.21 13.04 4.48
N GLY A 198 33.37 12.97 5.51
CA GLY A 198 33.72 12.55 6.87
C GLY A 198 33.87 11.04 7.02
N PHE A 199 33.94 10.58 8.28
CA PHE A 199 34.31 9.21 8.62
C PHE A 199 33.17 8.36 9.17
N ARG A 200 33.08 7.11 8.70
CA ARG A 200 32.07 6.11 9.12
C ARG A 200 31.99 5.97 10.63
N GLU A 201 33.12 5.95 11.32
CA GLU A 201 33.20 5.78 12.77
C GLU A 201 32.40 6.85 13.53
N ILE A 202 32.40 8.08 13.01
CA ILE A 202 31.69 9.23 13.58
C ILE A 202 30.22 9.27 13.12
N MET A 203 29.94 8.70 11.94
CA MET A 203 28.69 8.87 11.22
C MET A 203 27.67 7.74 11.40
N LEU A 204 28.12 6.51 11.61
CA LEU A 204 27.22 5.37 11.82
C LEU A 204 26.25 5.56 13.00
N PRO A 205 26.61 6.20 14.13
CA PRO A 205 25.64 6.51 15.19
C PRO A 205 24.50 7.45 14.74
N ILE A 206 24.81 8.42 13.86
CA ILE A 206 23.81 9.35 13.29
C ILE A 206 22.86 8.58 12.36
N ALA A 207 23.42 7.76 11.46
CA ALA A 207 22.65 6.91 10.55
C ALA A 207 21.71 5.98 11.32
N ALA A 208 22.23 5.28 12.35
CA ALA A 208 21.44 4.40 13.20
C ALA A 208 20.32 5.14 13.95
N TYR A 209 20.58 6.34 14.46
CA TYR A 209 19.56 7.15 15.13
C TYR A 209 18.43 7.59 14.16
N LEU A 210 18.78 7.89 12.92
CA LEU A 210 17.84 8.19 11.84
C LEU A 210 17.23 6.93 11.20
N ASP A 211 17.58 5.73 11.68
CA ASP A 211 17.16 4.42 11.17
C ASP A 211 17.57 4.19 9.70
N ILE A 212 18.66 4.81 9.25
CA ILE A 212 19.20 4.64 7.90
C ILE A 212 20.11 3.41 7.88
N PRO A 213 19.91 2.44 6.97
CA PRO A 213 20.74 1.24 6.91
C PRO A 213 22.22 1.58 6.67
N MET A 214 23.13 0.81 7.28
CA MET A 214 24.57 1.08 7.18
C MET A 214 25.09 0.93 5.74
N GLU A 215 24.47 0.05 4.95
CA GLU A 215 24.74 -0.13 3.52
C GLU A 215 24.33 1.06 2.65
N ASN A 216 23.57 2.01 3.20
CA ASN A 216 23.20 3.26 2.51
C ASN A 216 24.10 4.44 2.92
N VAL A 217 25.18 4.17 3.66
CA VAL A 217 26.15 5.20 4.06
C VAL A 217 27.42 5.06 3.20
N PHE A 218 27.73 6.12 2.46
CA PHE A 218 28.96 6.32 1.72
C PHE A 218 29.79 7.37 2.47
N ALA A 219 30.87 6.92 3.10
CA ALA A 219 31.73 7.74 3.92
C ALA A 219 33.12 7.12 3.98
N ASN A 220 34.13 7.95 4.27
CA ASN A 220 35.50 7.49 4.40
C ASN A 220 35.66 6.60 5.64
N ARG A 221 36.71 5.77 5.66
CA ARG A 221 36.97 4.86 6.78
C ARG A 221 38.33 5.12 7.39
N MET A 222 38.39 5.28 8.71
CA MET A 222 39.66 5.37 9.42
C MET A 222 40.38 4.01 9.36
N LEU A 223 41.66 4.04 9.01
CA LEU A 223 42.52 2.86 9.03
C LEU A 223 43.30 2.85 10.34
N TRP A 224 43.22 1.72 11.03
CA TRP A 224 43.86 1.51 12.33
C TRP A 224 44.98 0.50 12.20
N GLN A 225 46.08 0.75 12.90
CA GLN A 225 47.03 -0.29 13.27
C GLN A 225 46.35 -1.22 14.29
N TRP A 226 46.56 -2.52 14.13
CA TRP A 226 46.04 -3.54 15.03
C TRP A 226 47.17 -4.12 15.86
N ASP A 227 46.86 -4.44 17.11
CA ASP A 227 47.75 -5.21 17.97
C ASP A 227 47.54 -6.70 17.68
N ASP A 228 48.62 -7.41 17.32
CA ASP A 228 48.55 -8.81 16.88
C ASP A 228 48.17 -9.78 18.00
N GLU A 229 48.34 -9.38 19.28
CA GLU A 229 48.03 -10.23 20.44
C GLU A 229 46.59 -10.07 20.92
N THR A 230 46.15 -8.82 21.06
CA THR A 230 44.81 -8.47 21.57
C THR A 230 43.76 -8.40 20.46
N MET A 231 44.19 -8.32 19.20
CA MET A 231 43.33 -8.06 18.04
C MET A 231 42.50 -6.78 18.22
N GLU A 232 43.03 -5.79 18.95
CA GLU A 232 42.40 -4.49 19.15
C GLU A 232 43.09 -3.39 18.31
N PRO A 233 42.33 -2.42 17.78
CA PRO A 233 42.90 -1.28 17.07
C PRO A 233 43.58 -0.32 18.05
N THR A 234 44.78 0.15 17.73
CA THR A 234 45.63 0.93 18.65
C THR A 234 45.89 2.36 18.17
N LYS A 235 46.39 2.53 16.94
CA LYS A 235 46.83 3.83 16.41
C LYS A 235 46.23 4.11 15.04
N LEU A 236 45.82 5.35 14.80
CA LEU A 236 45.39 5.80 13.47
C LEU A 236 46.59 5.83 12.52
N VAL A 237 46.47 5.18 11.36
CA VAL A 237 47.52 5.15 10.33
C VAL A 237 47.16 5.91 9.06
N GLY A 238 45.88 6.24 8.89
CA GLY A 238 45.38 6.95 7.71
C GLY A 238 43.90 6.65 7.48
N PHE A 239 43.49 6.65 6.23
CA PHE A 239 42.12 6.34 5.83
C PHE A 239 42.08 5.55 4.52
N ASP A 240 40.95 4.89 4.27
CA ASP A 240 40.72 4.11 3.07
C ASP A 240 40.49 5.02 1.85
N THR A 241 41.49 5.10 0.98
CA THR A 241 41.46 5.91 -0.25
C THR A 241 40.66 5.26 -1.38
N SER A 242 40.18 4.02 -1.21
CA SER A 242 39.30 3.37 -2.19
C SER A 242 37.86 3.85 -2.10
N GLU A 243 37.44 4.38 -0.95
CA GLU A 243 36.11 4.95 -0.76
C GLU A 243 35.90 6.15 -1.71
N PRO A 244 34.79 6.25 -2.46
CA PRO A 244 34.58 7.33 -3.43
C PRO A 244 34.70 8.72 -2.82
N THR A 245 34.16 8.91 -1.62
CA THR A 245 34.11 10.17 -0.87
C THR A 245 35.47 10.67 -0.35
N SER A 246 36.55 9.96 -0.64
CA SER A 246 37.92 10.30 -0.23
C SER A 246 38.59 11.35 -1.13
N ARG A 247 37.97 11.66 -2.27
CA ARG A 247 38.52 12.50 -3.35
C ARG A 247 37.46 13.39 -3.99
N ASN A 248 37.90 14.41 -4.73
CA ASN A 248 37.01 15.27 -5.51
C ASN A 248 36.18 14.43 -6.49
N GLN A 249 34.94 14.87 -6.79
CA GLN A 249 33.98 14.11 -7.61
C GLN A 249 33.54 12.76 -7.00
N GLY A 250 33.88 12.50 -5.73
CA GLY A 250 33.53 11.28 -5.02
C GLY A 250 32.03 11.07 -4.78
N LYS A 251 31.29 12.15 -4.49
CA LYS A 251 29.83 12.11 -4.31
C LYS A 251 29.10 11.73 -5.61
N PRO A 252 29.39 12.34 -6.78
CA PRO A 252 28.85 11.86 -8.05
C PRO A 252 29.15 10.38 -8.33
N GLU A 253 30.38 9.93 -8.07
CA GLU A 253 30.75 8.51 -8.24
C GLU A 253 29.93 7.60 -7.33
N ALA A 254 29.72 7.97 -6.05
CA ALA A 254 28.88 7.23 -5.13
C ALA A 254 27.42 7.13 -5.63
N ILE A 255 26.87 8.20 -6.19
CA ILE A 255 25.51 8.19 -6.76
C ILE A 255 25.43 7.26 -7.99
N MET A 256 26.46 7.26 -8.84
CA MET A 256 26.52 6.32 -9.97
C MET A 256 26.56 4.86 -9.48
N GLN A 257 27.34 4.56 -8.43
CA GLN A 257 27.33 3.23 -7.81
C GLN A 257 25.95 2.85 -7.23
N ILE A 258 25.23 3.81 -6.66
CA ILE A 258 23.84 3.61 -6.20
C ILE A 258 22.94 3.23 -7.38
N ARG A 259 23.04 3.93 -8.52
CA ARG A 259 22.24 3.64 -9.72
C ARG A 259 22.59 2.31 -10.39
N ASP A 260 23.85 1.90 -10.33
CA ASP A 260 24.29 0.60 -10.83
C ASP A 260 23.69 -0.55 -10.01
N LYS A 261 23.57 -0.34 -8.69
CA LYS A 261 23.00 -1.33 -7.77
C LYS A 261 21.47 -1.33 -7.77
N TYR A 262 20.86 -0.16 -7.93
CA TYR A 262 19.41 0.03 -7.88
C TYR A 262 18.95 0.86 -9.08
N PRO A 263 17.99 0.37 -9.88
CA PRO A 263 17.58 1.03 -11.11
C PRO A 263 16.65 2.23 -10.85
N TYR A 264 17.07 3.18 -10.03
CA TYR A 264 16.33 4.41 -9.77
C TYR A 264 16.36 5.32 -11.01
N ASN A 265 15.17 5.75 -11.42
CA ASN A 265 14.98 6.71 -12.50
C ASN A 265 15.30 8.13 -12.03
N SER A 266 15.06 8.44 -10.75
CA SER A 266 15.25 9.78 -10.20
C SER A 266 15.98 9.77 -8.86
N VAL A 267 17.12 10.45 -8.80
CA VAL A 267 17.94 10.62 -7.58
C VAL A 267 18.19 12.11 -7.32
N VAL A 268 17.90 12.57 -6.10
CA VAL A 268 18.11 13.96 -5.67
C VAL A 268 19.30 14.04 -4.71
N MET A 269 20.17 15.03 -4.87
CA MET A 269 21.23 15.36 -3.91
C MET A 269 20.83 16.58 -3.08
N ILE A 270 21.04 16.52 -1.76
CA ILE A 270 20.80 17.64 -0.84
C ILE A 270 22.06 17.86 -0.01
N GLY A 271 22.62 19.07 -0.02
CA GLY A 271 23.84 19.40 0.73
C GLY A 271 24.14 20.89 0.73
N ASP A 272 25.10 21.32 1.56
CA ASP A 272 25.48 22.73 1.68
C ASP A 272 26.75 23.08 0.89
N GLY A 273 27.53 22.10 0.44
CA GLY A 273 28.88 22.28 -0.08
C GLY A 273 29.02 22.22 -1.61
N ILE A 274 30.22 22.60 -2.08
CA ILE A 274 30.58 22.52 -3.50
C ILE A 274 30.63 21.06 -3.97
N THR A 275 31.12 20.14 -3.13
CA THR A 275 31.17 18.71 -3.44
C THR A 275 29.78 18.09 -3.68
N ASP A 276 28.72 18.71 -3.14
CA ASP A 276 27.34 18.32 -3.37
C ASP A 276 26.80 18.85 -4.70
N LEU A 277 27.13 20.10 -5.02
CA LEU A 277 26.81 20.71 -6.31
C LEU A 277 27.45 19.95 -7.47
N GLU A 278 28.63 19.37 -7.28
CA GLU A 278 29.28 18.49 -8.27
C GLU A 278 28.38 17.30 -8.69
N ALA A 279 27.47 16.85 -7.82
CA ALA A 279 26.60 15.70 -8.06
C ALA A 279 25.68 15.85 -9.28
N VAL A 280 25.36 17.07 -9.71
CA VAL A 280 24.56 17.34 -10.93
C VAL A 280 25.42 17.74 -12.13
N GLN A 281 26.72 17.92 -11.95
CA GLN A 281 27.65 18.28 -13.03
C GLN A 281 28.12 17.05 -13.82
N VAL A 282 27.95 15.85 -13.26
CA VAL A 282 28.32 14.57 -13.88
C VAL A 282 27.08 13.87 -14.43
N THR A 283 27.12 13.53 -15.72
CA THR A 283 26.03 12.76 -16.35
C THR A 283 25.92 11.37 -15.72
N GLY A 284 24.72 11.00 -15.27
CA GLY A 284 24.46 9.72 -14.61
C GLY A 284 24.53 9.75 -13.08
N ALA A 285 24.85 10.90 -12.48
CA ALA A 285 24.80 11.09 -11.02
C ALA A 285 23.41 11.59 -10.55
N ALA A 286 23.30 12.74 -9.88
CA ALA A 286 22.01 13.29 -9.41
C ALA A 286 21.25 13.99 -10.55
N ASP A 287 19.92 13.97 -10.49
CA ASP A 287 19.05 14.67 -11.45
C ASP A 287 18.67 16.09 -10.99
N LEU A 288 18.80 16.36 -9.69
CA LEU A 288 18.48 17.62 -9.04
C LEU A 288 19.40 17.81 -7.84
N PHE A 289 19.96 19.00 -7.71
CA PHE A 289 20.69 19.40 -6.51
C PHE A 289 19.92 20.49 -5.75
N ILE A 290 19.64 20.19 -4.49
CA ILE A 290 19.02 21.11 -3.54
C ILE A 290 20.09 21.62 -2.58
N GLY A 291 20.45 22.89 -2.70
CA GLY A 291 21.35 23.55 -1.77
C GLY A 291 20.66 23.79 -0.43
N TYR A 292 21.26 23.34 0.66
CA TYR A 292 20.74 23.56 2.01
C TYR A 292 21.60 24.56 2.78
N GLY A 293 21.05 25.73 3.06
CA GLY A 293 21.71 26.83 3.79
C GLY A 293 21.28 26.99 5.24
N GLY A 294 20.60 26.01 5.84
CA GLY A 294 20.00 26.17 7.16
C GLY A 294 20.99 26.17 8.33
N ILE A 295 22.24 25.73 8.10
CA ILE A 295 23.34 25.79 9.08
C ILE A 295 24.39 26.83 8.62
N ILE A 296 24.91 26.67 7.40
CA ILE A 296 25.90 27.56 6.80
C ILE A 296 25.43 27.95 5.40
N GLU A 297 25.37 29.24 5.11
CA GLU A 297 25.09 29.73 3.76
C GLU A 297 26.39 29.89 2.96
N ARG A 298 26.43 29.30 1.76
CA ARG A 298 27.55 29.44 0.83
C ARG A 298 27.07 30.10 -0.47
N GLU A 299 27.62 31.27 -0.80
CA GLU A 299 27.13 32.10 -1.91
C GLU A 299 27.21 31.38 -3.27
N MET A 300 28.27 30.61 -3.50
CA MET A 300 28.43 29.80 -4.72
C MET A 300 27.37 28.71 -4.83
N VAL A 301 27.05 28.03 -3.72
CA VAL A 301 26.01 26.98 -3.71
C VAL A 301 24.62 27.59 -3.89
N LYS A 302 24.37 28.73 -3.23
CA LYS A 302 23.10 29.47 -3.34
C LYS A 302 22.81 29.95 -4.76
N SER A 303 23.84 30.39 -5.49
CA SER A 303 23.71 30.88 -6.86
C SER A 303 23.57 29.75 -7.90
N GLU A 304 24.28 28.65 -7.70
CA GLU A 304 24.37 27.56 -8.70
C GLU A 304 23.37 26.41 -8.47
N ALA A 305 22.85 26.21 -7.26
CA ALA A 305 21.88 25.12 -6.98
C ALA A 305 20.61 25.23 -7.83
N ASP A 306 19.98 24.10 -8.15
CA ASP A 306 18.71 24.09 -8.89
C ASP A 306 17.57 24.68 -8.05
N TRP A 307 17.58 24.34 -6.76
CA TRP A 307 16.71 24.85 -5.71
C TRP A 307 17.53 25.07 -4.43
N TYR A 308 17.31 26.18 -3.73
CA TYR A 308 17.98 26.51 -2.48
C TYR A 308 16.96 26.66 -1.33
N VAL A 309 17.24 26.05 -0.19
CA VAL A 309 16.38 26.11 1.00
C VAL A 309 17.20 26.35 2.25
N THR A 310 16.59 26.99 3.26
CA THR A 310 17.21 27.21 4.58
C THR A 310 16.45 26.53 5.72
N ASP A 311 15.33 25.87 5.41
CA ASP A 311 14.48 25.17 6.38
C ASP A 311 13.92 23.89 5.75
N TRP A 312 14.07 22.76 6.45
CA TRP A 312 13.50 21.48 6.06
C TRP A 312 11.98 21.51 5.87
N ALA A 313 11.29 22.41 6.57
CA ALA A 313 9.84 22.59 6.43
C ALA A 313 9.44 22.95 4.99
N VAL A 314 10.29 23.67 4.25
CA VAL A 314 10.04 24.02 2.84
C VAL A 314 10.00 22.76 1.97
N LEU A 315 11.01 21.88 2.13
CA LEU A 315 11.05 20.62 1.40
C LEU A 315 9.94 19.68 1.84
N GLN A 316 9.64 19.60 3.14
CA GLN A 316 8.56 18.77 3.63
C GLN A 316 7.19 19.21 3.09
N ALA A 317 6.90 20.52 3.10
CA ALA A 317 5.65 21.07 2.59
C ALA A 317 5.47 20.85 1.08
N SER A 318 6.59 20.74 0.35
CA SER A 318 6.61 20.44 -1.08
C SER A 318 6.56 18.93 -1.40
N LEU A 319 6.51 18.03 -0.40
CA LEU A 319 6.38 16.61 -0.70
C LEU A 319 5.03 16.34 -1.36
N GLN A 320 5.01 15.50 -2.40
CA GLN A 320 3.75 15.13 -3.04
C GLN A 320 2.83 14.45 -2.01
N LYS A 321 1.56 14.85 -2.03
CA LYS A 321 0.49 14.27 -1.24
C LYS A 321 -0.48 13.53 -2.15
N TYR A 322 -0.90 12.35 -1.73
CA TYR A 322 -1.83 11.49 -2.45
C TYR A 322 -3.25 12.09 -2.44
N LYS A 323 -3.83 12.28 -3.61
CA LYS A 323 -5.25 12.62 -3.78
C LYS A 323 -6.11 11.36 -3.74
N VAL A 324 -7.19 11.39 -2.98
CA VAL A 324 -8.10 10.25 -2.80
C VAL A 324 -9.43 10.53 -3.49
N ALA A 325 -9.91 9.56 -4.26
CA ALA A 325 -11.22 9.57 -4.88
C ALA A 325 -12.02 8.31 -4.49
N MET A 326 -13.20 8.50 -3.92
CA MET A 326 -14.18 7.45 -3.61
C MET A 326 -15.19 7.34 -4.74
N ILE A 327 -15.31 6.16 -5.36
CA ILE A 327 -16.22 5.87 -6.45
C ILE A 327 -17.41 5.06 -5.92
N GLY A 328 -18.42 5.80 -5.48
CA GLY A 328 -19.64 5.29 -4.88
C GLY A 328 -20.05 6.13 -3.67
N SER A 329 -21.37 6.18 -3.41
CA SER A 329 -21.98 6.97 -2.34
C SER A 329 -23.05 6.19 -1.57
N GLY A 330 -23.03 4.86 -1.65
CA GLY A 330 -23.92 4.00 -0.87
C GLY A 330 -23.48 3.89 0.60
N ALA A 331 -24.25 3.17 1.43
CA ALA A 331 -24.02 3.07 2.88
C ALA A 331 -22.57 2.71 3.25
N TRP A 332 -22.00 1.69 2.58
CA TRP A 332 -20.62 1.27 2.83
C TRP A 332 -19.59 2.27 2.28
N ALA A 333 -19.86 2.92 1.15
CA ALA A 333 -18.96 3.95 0.63
C ALA A 333 -18.91 5.16 1.55
N CYS A 334 -20.06 5.59 2.10
CA CYS A 334 -20.15 6.64 3.11
C CYS A 334 -19.42 6.24 4.40
N ALA A 335 -19.62 5.02 4.92
CA ALA A 335 -18.89 4.57 6.11
C ALA A 335 -17.38 4.42 5.86
N ALA A 336 -16.97 4.00 4.66
CA ALA A 336 -15.55 3.89 4.32
C ALA A 336 -14.91 5.27 4.12
N VAL A 337 -15.62 6.22 3.50
CA VAL A 337 -15.08 7.57 3.30
C VAL A 337 -14.91 8.29 4.62
N THR A 338 -15.74 8.05 5.65
CA THR A 338 -15.55 8.66 6.98
C THR A 338 -14.24 8.19 7.64
N LEU A 339 -13.85 6.92 7.46
CA LEU A 339 -12.54 6.41 7.92
C LEU A 339 -11.39 7.16 7.25
N CYS A 340 -11.46 7.29 5.92
CA CYS A 340 -10.47 8.02 5.14
C CYS A 340 -10.43 9.50 5.53
N SER A 341 -11.58 10.14 5.60
CA SER A 341 -11.76 11.56 5.92
C SER A 341 -11.13 11.90 7.25
N ALA A 342 -11.39 11.08 8.27
CA ALA A 342 -10.77 11.22 9.58
C ALA A 342 -9.24 11.06 9.50
N ASN A 343 -8.73 10.06 8.79
CA ASN A 343 -7.27 9.83 8.71
C ASN A 343 -6.50 10.95 8.00
N VAL A 344 -7.09 11.55 6.96
CA VAL A 344 -6.45 12.64 6.20
C VAL A 344 -6.65 14.02 6.81
N ALA A 345 -7.47 14.12 7.86
CA ALA A 345 -7.75 15.38 8.52
C ALA A 345 -6.49 15.94 9.23
N PRO A 346 -6.29 17.27 9.27
CA PRO A 346 -5.05 17.89 9.74
C PRO A 346 -4.63 17.48 11.15
N GLU A 347 -5.58 17.22 12.04
CA GLU A 347 -5.35 16.84 13.44
C GLU A 347 -4.69 15.46 13.60
N ASN A 348 -4.83 14.56 12.61
CA ASN A 348 -4.22 13.23 12.65
C ASN A 348 -2.76 13.23 12.14
N LYS A 349 -2.25 14.39 11.69
CA LYS A 349 -0.85 14.62 11.24
C LYS A 349 -0.36 13.61 10.20
N LEU A 350 -1.27 13.00 9.44
CA LEU A 350 -0.94 12.08 8.37
C LEU A 350 -0.59 12.90 7.12
N ASP A 351 0.63 13.44 7.12
CA ASP A 351 1.17 14.28 6.05
C ASP A 351 1.56 13.45 4.82
N LEU A 352 0.62 12.64 4.32
CA LEU A 352 0.75 11.78 3.13
C LEU A 352 -0.35 12.07 2.12
N PHE A 353 -1.53 12.48 2.58
CA PHE A 353 -2.71 12.65 1.73
C PHE A 353 -3.11 14.12 1.65
N GLN A 354 -3.76 14.50 0.55
CA GLN A 354 -4.50 15.75 0.53
C GLN A 354 -5.74 15.61 1.43
N GLU A 355 -6.06 16.67 2.15
CA GLU A 355 -7.19 16.68 3.07
C GLU A 355 -8.52 16.43 2.34
N LYS A 356 -8.71 17.07 1.17
CA LYS A 356 -9.94 16.97 0.38
C LYS A 356 -10.07 15.60 -0.29
N ILE A 357 -11.17 14.90 -0.04
CA ILE A 357 -11.54 13.64 -0.70
C ILE A 357 -12.69 13.90 -1.68
N GLN A 358 -12.50 13.52 -2.94
CA GLN A 358 -13.60 13.51 -3.91
C GLN A 358 -14.44 12.25 -3.72
N MET A 359 -15.76 12.38 -3.61
CA MET A 359 -16.68 11.25 -3.59
C MET A 359 -17.61 11.36 -4.79
N TRP A 360 -17.46 10.46 -5.76
CA TRP A 360 -18.41 10.33 -6.84
C TRP A 360 -19.74 9.82 -6.32
N THR A 361 -20.76 10.66 -6.45
CA THR A 361 -22.14 10.40 -6.04
C THR A 361 -22.99 10.39 -7.29
N TYR A 362 -23.59 9.24 -7.61
CA TYR A 362 -24.55 9.18 -8.71
C TYR A 362 -25.71 10.13 -8.41
N GLU A 363 -26.02 11.03 -9.35
CA GLU A 363 -26.94 12.12 -9.09
C GLU A 363 -28.37 11.63 -8.92
N GLU A 364 -29.01 12.08 -7.84
CA GLU A 364 -30.39 11.77 -7.48
C GLU A 364 -31.07 13.01 -6.89
N GLN A 365 -32.39 13.10 -7.03
CA GLN A 365 -33.18 14.17 -6.42
C GLN A 365 -33.78 13.70 -5.10
N ILE A 366 -33.59 14.47 -4.02
CA ILE A 366 -34.28 14.29 -2.74
C ILE A 366 -34.97 15.61 -2.41
N ASP A 367 -36.30 15.56 -2.27
CA ASP A 367 -37.13 16.73 -1.97
C ASP A 367 -36.86 17.96 -2.86
N GLY A 368 -36.55 17.72 -4.14
CA GLY A 368 -36.27 18.75 -5.15
C GLY A 368 -34.87 19.36 -5.11
N LYS A 369 -33.96 18.81 -4.31
CA LYS A 369 -32.52 19.15 -4.30
C LYS A 369 -31.67 18.00 -4.83
N ASN A 370 -30.55 18.32 -5.48
CA ASN A 370 -29.53 17.32 -5.85
C ASN A 370 -28.93 16.71 -4.58
N LEU A 371 -28.73 15.40 -4.57
CA LEU A 371 -28.11 14.69 -3.46
C LEU A 371 -26.68 15.20 -3.20
N THR A 372 -25.94 15.57 -4.24
CA THR A 372 -24.59 16.13 -4.07
C THR A 372 -24.59 17.45 -3.33
N ASP A 373 -25.57 18.32 -3.60
CA ASP A 373 -25.70 19.62 -2.96
C ASP A 373 -26.04 19.43 -1.48
N ILE A 374 -26.95 18.51 -1.17
CA ILE A 374 -27.28 18.16 0.22
C ILE A 374 -26.03 17.66 0.96
N ILE A 375 -25.29 16.70 0.39
CA ILE A 375 -24.09 16.15 1.04
C ILE A 375 -23.03 17.24 1.26
N ASN A 376 -22.83 18.15 0.31
CA ASN A 376 -21.86 19.23 0.44
C ASN A 376 -22.31 20.33 1.43
N GLU A 377 -23.62 20.53 1.61
CA GLU A 377 -24.18 21.49 2.58
C GLU A 377 -24.20 20.93 4.01
N THR A 378 -24.54 19.65 4.18
CA THR A 378 -24.80 19.04 5.50
C THR A 378 -23.70 18.10 5.97
N HIS A 379 -22.77 17.73 5.09
CA HIS A 379 -21.78 16.68 5.29
C HIS A 379 -22.40 15.34 5.67
N GLU A 380 -23.64 15.07 5.26
CA GLU A 380 -24.36 13.83 5.53
C GLU A 380 -25.00 13.29 4.24
N ASN A 381 -25.02 11.96 4.09
CA ASN A 381 -25.83 11.31 3.07
C ASN A 381 -27.16 10.81 3.67
N PRO A 382 -28.26 11.58 3.55
CA PRO A 382 -29.50 11.31 4.29
C PRO A 382 -30.21 10.04 3.80
N LYS A 383 -29.93 9.59 2.58
CA LYS A 383 -30.57 8.42 1.98
C LYS A 383 -29.87 7.12 2.36
N TYR A 384 -28.54 7.12 2.30
CA TYR A 384 -27.76 5.89 2.38
C TYR A 384 -27.07 5.65 3.72
N LEU A 385 -26.80 6.71 4.50
CA LEU A 385 -26.22 6.59 5.84
C LEU A 385 -26.70 7.74 6.74
N PRO A 386 -28.00 7.81 7.06
CA PRO A 386 -28.57 8.91 7.83
C PRO A 386 -27.97 9.00 9.24
N GLY A 387 -27.81 10.23 9.74
CA GLY A 387 -27.28 10.55 11.07
C GLY A 387 -25.76 10.43 11.21
N THR A 388 -25.03 10.20 10.12
CA THR A 388 -23.56 10.08 10.13
C THR A 388 -22.91 11.20 9.32
N LEU A 389 -22.11 12.03 9.99
CA LEU A 389 -21.28 13.05 9.34
C LEU A 389 -20.10 12.39 8.61
N LEU A 390 -19.92 12.72 7.34
CA LEU A 390 -18.87 12.20 6.47
C LEU A 390 -17.50 12.85 6.73
N GLY A 391 -17.52 14.09 7.22
CA GLY A 391 -16.36 14.96 7.40
C GLY A 391 -16.39 16.15 6.45
N ASP A 392 -15.94 17.31 6.93
CA ASP A 392 -16.01 18.59 6.21
C ASP A 392 -15.12 18.59 4.94
N ASN A 393 -14.15 17.69 4.91
CA ASN A 393 -13.21 17.49 3.82
C ASN A 393 -13.68 16.50 2.74
N VAL A 394 -14.87 15.91 2.87
CA VAL A 394 -15.50 15.09 1.81
C VAL A 394 -16.32 15.99 0.89
N VAL A 395 -16.07 15.89 -0.42
CA VAL A 395 -16.82 16.62 -1.44
C VAL A 395 -17.53 15.67 -2.38
N ALA A 396 -18.86 15.68 -2.36
CA ALA A 396 -19.70 14.96 -3.28
C ALA A 396 -19.65 15.61 -4.67
N ASN A 397 -19.36 14.79 -5.69
CA ASN A 397 -19.18 15.22 -7.07
C ASN A 397 -20.04 14.31 -7.98
N PRO A 398 -20.94 14.87 -8.81
CA PRO A 398 -21.79 14.06 -9.69
C PRO A 398 -21.05 13.55 -10.94
N ASP A 399 -19.96 14.21 -11.32
CA ASP A 399 -19.19 13.86 -12.51
C ASP A 399 -18.07 12.85 -12.17
N LEU A 400 -18.21 11.64 -12.70
CA LEU A 400 -17.29 10.53 -12.45
C LEU A 400 -15.85 10.86 -12.89
N ILE A 401 -15.67 11.57 -14.01
CA ILE A 401 -14.36 11.83 -14.59
C ILE A 401 -13.62 12.90 -13.78
N SER A 402 -14.31 13.97 -13.43
CA SER A 402 -13.84 15.04 -12.54
C SER A 402 -13.46 14.50 -11.17
N ALA A 403 -14.28 13.60 -10.59
CA ALA A 403 -14.01 13.01 -9.29
C ALA A 403 -12.71 12.21 -9.24
N VAL A 404 -12.32 11.54 -10.34
CA VAL A 404 -11.05 10.79 -10.42
C VAL A 404 -9.89 11.61 -11.00
N SER A 405 -10.14 12.85 -11.44
CA SER A 405 -9.12 13.66 -12.10
C SER A 405 -7.95 13.91 -11.14
N ASP A 406 -6.74 13.54 -11.57
CA ASP A 406 -5.50 13.59 -10.79
C ASP A 406 -5.48 12.74 -9.50
N ALA A 407 -6.48 11.87 -9.27
CA ALA A 407 -6.49 11.00 -8.10
C ALA A 407 -5.33 10.01 -8.14
N ASP A 408 -4.60 9.91 -7.03
CA ASP A 408 -3.53 8.92 -6.87
C ASP A 408 -4.06 7.61 -6.28
N VAL A 409 -5.12 7.68 -5.46
CA VAL A 409 -5.79 6.54 -4.86
C VAL A 409 -7.27 6.54 -5.24
N ILE A 410 -7.71 5.49 -5.93
CA ILE A 410 -9.10 5.31 -6.36
C ILE A 410 -9.74 4.18 -5.54
N ILE A 411 -10.73 4.53 -4.72
CA ILE A 411 -11.49 3.57 -3.92
C ILE A 411 -12.78 3.23 -4.69
N LEU A 412 -12.96 1.98 -5.10
CA LEU A 412 -14.19 1.54 -5.77
C LEU A 412 -15.14 0.92 -4.75
N CYS A 413 -16.32 1.52 -4.56
CA CYS A 413 -17.33 1.06 -3.62
C CYS A 413 -18.75 1.27 -4.16
N ALA A 414 -18.99 0.79 -5.38
CA ALA A 414 -20.31 0.79 -6.02
C ALA A 414 -20.91 -0.64 -6.05
N PRO A 415 -22.23 -0.80 -6.23
CA PRO A 415 -22.81 -2.11 -6.52
C PRO A 415 -22.15 -2.77 -7.74
N HIS A 416 -21.80 -4.06 -7.64
CA HIS A 416 -20.91 -4.74 -8.59
C HIS A 416 -21.42 -4.69 -10.05
N GLN A 417 -22.74 -4.67 -10.25
CA GLN A 417 -23.37 -4.62 -11.57
C GLN A 417 -23.01 -3.37 -12.37
N PHE A 418 -22.66 -2.26 -11.70
CA PHE A 418 -22.32 -1.00 -12.37
C PHE A 418 -20.83 -0.86 -12.70
N VAL A 419 -19.96 -1.69 -12.09
CA VAL A 419 -18.51 -1.53 -12.16
C VAL A 419 -17.98 -1.62 -13.58
N ARG A 420 -18.55 -2.48 -14.41
CA ARG A 420 -18.19 -2.56 -15.84
C ARG A 420 -18.39 -1.23 -16.55
N GLY A 421 -19.53 -0.58 -16.31
CA GLY A 421 -19.87 0.71 -16.91
C GLY A 421 -18.95 1.82 -16.40
N ILE A 422 -18.64 1.81 -15.10
CA ILE A 422 -17.68 2.72 -14.48
C ILE A 422 -16.29 2.55 -15.11
N CYS A 423 -15.76 1.33 -15.14
CA CYS A 423 -14.44 1.04 -15.72
C CYS A 423 -14.36 1.46 -17.20
N LYS A 424 -15.43 1.28 -17.98
CA LYS A 424 -15.47 1.72 -19.37
C LYS A 424 -15.36 3.24 -19.50
N GLN A 425 -15.98 3.99 -18.60
CA GLN A 425 -15.93 5.46 -18.61
C GLN A 425 -14.58 6.01 -18.17
N LEU A 426 -13.94 5.33 -17.22
CA LEU A 426 -12.64 5.68 -16.63
C LEU A 426 -11.43 5.26 -17.49
N ALA A 427 -11.60 4.31 -18.42
CA ALA A 427 -10.51 3.82 -19.26
C ALA A 427 -9.80 4.97 -20.00
N GLY A 428 -8.48 5.05 -19.83
CA GLY A 428 -7.64 6.10 -20.43
C GLY A 428 -7.76 7.49 -19.79
N LYS A 429 -8.50 7.63 -18.68
CA LYS A 429 -8.72 8.89 -17.96
C LYS A 429 -8.22 8.87 -16.52
N VAL A 430 -7.65 7.76 -16.07
CA VAL A 430 -7.00 7.65 -14.76
C VAL A 430 -5.56 8.17 -14.84
N LYS A 431 -5.08 8.78 -13.76
CA LYS A 431 -3.70 9.26 -13.67
C LYS A 431 -2.73 8.07 -13.82
N PRO A 432 -1.68 8.18 -14.67
CA PRO A 432 -0.64 7.16 -14.72
C PRO A 432 0.02 6.96 -13.36
N GLY A 433 0.19 5.71 -12.94
CA GLY A 433 0.74 5.37 -11.62
C GLY A 433 -0.27 5.43 -10.45
N ALA A 434 -1.54 5.81 -10.70
CA ALA A 434 -2.58 5.69 -9.68
C ALA A 434 -2.77 4.24 -9.25
N ILE A 435 -3.23 4.05 -8.02
CA ILE A 435 -3.57 2.75 -7.45
C ILE A 435 -5.06 2.66 -7.17
N ALA A 436 -5.61 1.45 -7.22
CA ALA A 436 -7.00 1.20 -6.88
C ALA A 436 -7.14 0.28 -5.66
N VAL A 437 -8.26 0.43 -4.96
CA VAL A 437 -8.73 -0.53 -3.95
C VAL A 437 -10.23 -0.77 -4.14
N SER A 438 -10.62 -2.03 -4.30
CA SER A 438 -12.03 -2.41 -4.43
C SER A 438 -12.60 -2.87 -3.08
N LEU A 439 -13.71 -2.27 -2.67
CA LEU A 439 -14.51 -2.66 -1.50
C LEU A 439 -15.75 -3.47 -1.92
N ILE A 440 -15.82 -3.84 -3.21
CA ILE A 440 -17.01 -4.38 -3.85
C ILE A 440 -17.04 -5.89 -3.69
N LYS A 441 -18.11 -6.39 -3.08
CA LYS A 441 -18.36 -7.84 -2.92
C LYS A 441 -19.22 -8.33 -4.07
N GLY A 442 -18.69 -9.23 -4.89
CA GLY A 442 -19.33 -9.76 -6.09
C GLY A 442 -18.31 -10.17 -7.14
N MET A 443 -18.76 -10.89 -8.16
CA MET A 443 -17.96 -11.23 -9.32
C MET A 443 -18.79 -11.09 -10.59
N ARG A 444 -18.16 -11.23 -11.75
CA ARG A 444 -18.87 -11.34 -13.03
C ARG A 444 -18.59 -12.69 -13.66
N VAL A 445 -19.62 -13.42 -14.03
CA VAL A 445 -19.46 -14.64 -14.83
C VAL A 445 -19.28 -14.29 -16.29
N ARG A 446 -18.33 -14.97 -16.94
CA ARG A 446 -18.12 -14.93 -18.38
C ARG A 446 -18.04 -16.35 -18.90
N SER A 447 -18.18 -16.51 -20.21
CA SER A 447 -17.99 -17.80 -20.89
C SER A 447 -16.61 -18.41 -20.65
N ASP A 448 -15.59 -17.58 -20.37
CA ASP A 448 -14.21 -17.99 -20.05
C ASP A 448 -13.93 -18.17 -18.54
N GLY A 449 -14.95 -18.01 -17.68
CA GLY A 449 -14.86 -18.19 -16.23
C GLY A 449 -15.22 -16.94 -15.41
N PRO A 450 -15.19 -17.05 -14.06
CA PRO A 450 -15.42 -15.91 -13.19
C PRO A 450 -14.33 -14.85 -13.37
N GLN A 451 -14.77 -13.60 -13.36
CA GLN A 451 -13.90 -12.44 -13.33
C GLN A 451 -14.17 -11.66 -12.04
N LEU A 452 -13.13 -11.53 -11.24
CA LEU A 452 -13.13 -10.69 -10.05
C LEU A 452 -13.21 -9.20 -10.41
N ILE A 453 -13.69 -8.38 -9.48
CA ILE A 453 -13.77 -6.93 -9.68
C ILE A 453 -12.36 -6.33 -9.72
N SER A 454 -11.45 -6.75 -8.84
CA SER A 454 -10.03 -6.33 -8.90
C SER A 454 -9.41 -6.61 -10.27
N GLN A 455 -9.62 -7.82 -10.81
CA GLN A 455 -9.16 -8.21 -12.14
C GLN A 455 -9.79 -7.37 -13.26
N MET A 456 -11.07 -7.00 -13.10
CA MET A 456 -11.75 -6.11 -14.04
C MET A 456 -11.13 -4.72 -14.04
N VAL A 457 -10.87 -4.16 -12.86
CA VAL A 457 -10.23 -2.85 -12.69
C VAL A 457 -8.84 -2.86 -13.29
N THR A 458 -7.98 -3.81 -12.91
CA THR A 458 -6.61 -3.92 -13.44
C THR A 458 -6.60 -4.07 -14.96
N ARG A 459 -7.46 -4.94 -15.53
CA ARG A 459 -7.51 -5.13 -16.99
C ARG A 459 -8.02 -3.89 -17.73
N SER A 460 -8.99 -3.18 -17.16
CA SER A 460 -9.67 -2.07 -17.87
C SER A 460 -8.93 -0.75 -17.72
N LEU A 461 -8.30 -0.52 -16.57
CA LEU A 461 -7.69 0.76 -16.21
C LEU A 461 -6.15 0.71 -16.24
N GLY A 462 -5.54 -0.47 -16.28
CA GLY A 462 -4.09 -0.63 -16.33
C GLY A 462 -3.36 -0.29 -15.03
N ILE A 463 -4.06 -0.34 -13.89
CA ILE A 463 -3.53 -0.01 -12.56
C ILE A 463 -3.61 -1.19 -11.60
N ASP A 464 -2.71 -1.23 -10.60
CA ASP A 464 -2.79 -2.21 -9.52
C ASP A 464 -4.06 -2.02 -8.71
N CYS A 465 -4.73 -3.12 -8.36
CA CYS A 465 -5.99 -3.09 -7.62
C CYS A 465 -5.92 -4.04 -6.43
N SER A 466 -5.81 -3.46 -5.24
CA SER A 466 -5.99 -4.16 -3.96
C SER A 466 -7.49 -4.34 -3.65
N VAL A 467 -7.82 -5.11 -2.63
CA VAL A 467 -9.20 -5.29 -2.16
C VAL A 467 -9.29 -5.06 -0.66
N LEU A 468 -10.40 -4.50 -0.17
CA LEU A 468 -10.69 -4.42 1.26
C LEU A 468 -11.97 -5.22 1.54
N MET A 469 -11.83 -6.29 2.31
CA MET A 469 -12.88 -7.27 2.60
C MET A 469 -12.90 -7.55 4.10
N GLY A 470 -14.08 -7.78 4.67
CA GLY A 470 -14.21 -8.02 6.12
C GLY A 470 -15.65 -7.99 6.62
N ALA A 471 -15.81 -8.29 7.90
CA ALA A 471 -17.07 -8.26 8.65
C ALA A 471 -17.57 -6.83 8.94
N ASN A 472 -17.85 -6.07 7.86
CA ASN A 472 -17.95 -4.62 7.94
C ASN A 472 -19.40 -4.16 7.69
N ILE A 473 -20.26 -4.27 8.71
CA ILE A 473 -21.62 -3.70 8.61
C ILE A 473 -21.49 -2.17 8.67
N ALA A 474 -21.95 -1.49 7.62
CA ALA A 474 -21.73 -0.04 7.45
C ALA A 474 -22.18 0.82 8.64
N SER A 475 -23.36 0.52 9.23
CA SER A 475 -23.87 1.24 10.38
C SER A 475 -22.99 1.05 11.63
N GLY A 476 -22.45 -0.15 11.86
CA GLY A 476 -21.55 -0.41 13.00
C GLY A 476 -20.25 0.37 12.87
N ILE A 477 -19.69 0.43 11.65
CA ILE A 477 -18.50 1.25 11.37
C ILE A 477 -18.80 2.75 11.57
N ALA A 478 -19.95 3.22 11.09
CA ALA A 478 -20.40 4.60 11.28
C ALA A 478 -20.57 4.97 12.77
N SER A 479 -21.05 4.02 13.57
CA SER A 479 -21.16 4.14 15.03
C SER A 479 -19.86 3.90 15.79
N LYS A 480 -18.73 3.72 15.08
CA LYS A 480 -17.39 3.44 15.64
C LYS A 480 -17.33 2.19 16.52
N GLU A 481 -18.17 1.20 16.22
CA GLU A 481 -18.07 -0.12 16.83
C GLU A 481 -16.76 -0.78 16.41
N LEU A 482 -16.12 -1.50 17.34
CA LEU A 482 -14.89 -2.23 17.05
C LEU A 482 -15.13 -3.24 15.93
N SER A 483 -14.32 -3.13 14.87
CA SER A 483 -14.38 -4.01 13.72
C SER A 483 -12.99 -4.17 13.09
N GLU A 484 -12.88 -5.10 12.16
CA GLU A 484 -11.63 -5.50 11.53
C GLU A 484 -11.87 -5.79 10.06
N ALA A 485 -10.90 -5.47 9.20
CA ALA A 485 -10.93 -5.81 7.79
C ALA A 485 -9.56 -6.31 7.31
N THR A 486 -9.59 -7.01 6.19
CA THR A 486 -8.42 -7.52 5.49
C THR A 486 -8.22 -6.74 4.20
N ILE A 487 -7.01 -6.23 3.98
CA ILE A 487 -6.58 -5.73 2.68
C ILE A 487 -5.80 -6.83 1.95
N GLY A 488 -6.39 -7.35 0.87
CA GLY A 488 -5.71 -8.23 -0.07
C GLY A 488 -4.89 -7.41 -1.05
N TYR A 489 -3.59 -7.71 -1.20
CA TYR A 489 -2.66 -6.91 -2.02
C TYR A 489 -1.70 -7.73 -2.88
N ASN A 490 -1.20 -7.11 -3.95
CA ASN A 490 -0.06 -7.61 -4.74
C ASN A 490 1.23 -6.83 -4.43
N SER A 491 1.12 -5.50 -4.32
CA SER A 491 2.20 -4.59 -3.89
C SER A 491 2.10 -4.28 -2.40
N TYR A 492 3.17 -4.58 -1.65
CA TYR A 492 3.20 -4.33 -0.21
C TYR A 492 3.20 -2.83 0.11
N ASP A 493 3.86 -2.01 -0.70
CA ASP A 493 3.93 -0.56 -0.50
C ASP A 493 2.54 0.08 -0.68
N ASN A 494 1.80 -0.36 -1.72
CA ASN A 494 0.42 0.05 -1.92
C ASN A 494 -0.45 -0.37 -0.73
N ALA A 495 -0.27 -1.59 -0.23
CA ALA A 495 -1.02 -2.09 0.92
C ALA A 495 -0.76 -1.27 2.19
N ARG A 496 0.48 -0.84 2.42
CA ARG A 496 0.87 0.02 3.56
C ARG A 496 0.29 1.42 3.43
N LEU A 497 0.25 1.99 2.23
CA LEU A 497 -0.42 3.26 1.97
C LEU A 497 -1.94 3.14 2.28
N LEU A 498 -2.59 2.10 1.76
CA LEU A 498 -4.01 1.84 2.00
C LEU A 498 -4.31 1.54 3.48
N GLN A 499 -3.43 0.83 4.18
CA GLN A 499 -3.55 0.60 5.63
C GLN A 499 -3.60 1.93 6.39
N LYS A 500 -2.68 2.86 6.10
CA LYS A 500 -2.68 4.19 6.71
C LYS A 500 -3.94 4.99 6.38
N LEU A 501 -4.51 4.78 5.19
CA LEU A 501 -5.73 5.46 4.75
C LEU A 501 -7.00 4.96 5.46
N PHE A 502 -7.13 3.66 5.70
CA PHE A 502 -8.36 3.07 6.28
C PHE A 502 -8.30 2.77 7.78
N GLN A 503 -7.11 2.45 8.33
CA GLN A 503 -7.01 1.96 9.70
C GLN A 503 -7.39 3.04 10.71
N ARG A 504 -8.23 2.68 11.68
CA ARG A 504 -8.61 3.50 12.84
C ARG A 504 -8.48 2.65 14.11
N GLU A 505 -8.57 3.29 15.27
CA GLU A 505 -8.57 2.59 16.56
C GLU A 505 -9.68 1.53 16.68
N TYR A 506 -10.86 1.84 16.14
CA TYR A 506 -12.02 0.94 16.10
C TYR A 506 -12.12 0.14 14.79
N PHE A 507 -11.16 0.29 13.87
CA PHE A 507 -11.17 -0.39 12.57
C PHE A 507 -9.79 -0.93 12.24
N GLY A 508 -9.50 -2.13 12.71
CA GLY A 508 -8.21 -2.81 12.51
C GLY A 508 -8.04 -3.31 11.08
N ILE A 509 -6.83 -3.19 10.53
CA ILE A 509 -6.51 -3.66 9.16
C ILE A 509 -5.40 -4.70 9.20
N THR A 510 -5.70 -5.90 8.68
CA THR A 510 -4.71 -6.96 8.42
C THR A 510 -4.35 -6.98 6.94
N LEU A 511 -3.05 -7.03 6.63
CA LEU A 511 -2.55 -7.09 5.26
C LEU A 511 -2.28 -8.53 4.84
N VAL A 512 -2.88 -8.99 3.74
CA VAL A 512 -2.70 -10.35 3.20
C VAL A 512 -2.29 -10.30 1.73
N ARG A 513 -1.23 -11.02 1.36
CA ARG A 513 -0.76 -11.13 -0.03
C ARG A 513 -1.58 -12.13 -0.85
N ASP A 514 -2.90 -11.94 -0.86
CA ASP A 514 -3.87 -12.81 -1.54
C ASP A 514 -5.14 -12.04 -1.93
N VAL A 515 -5.04 -11.24 -3.00
CA VAL A 515 -6.17 -10.44 -3.54
C VAL A 515 -7.35 -11.35 -3.89
N ALA A 516 -7.09 -12.42 -4.65
CA ALA A 516 -8.14 -13.32 -5.12
C ALA A 516 -8.83 -14.04 -3.97
N GLY A 517 -8.07 -14.52 -2.98
CA GLY A 517 -8.61 -15.17 -1.79
C GLY A 517 -9.54 -14.27 -1.00
N ALA A 518 -9.09 -13.05 -0.69
CA ALA A 518 -9.87 -12.10 0.09
C ALA A 518 -11.19 -11.71 -0.62
N GLU A 519 -11.12 -11.45 -1.93
CA GLU A 519 -12.28 -11.05 -2.74
C GLU A 519 -13.29 -12.19 -2.95
N MET A 520 -12.80 -13.41 -3.17
CA MET A 520 -13.64 -14.60 -3.28
C MET A 520 -14.38 -14.88 -1.97
N CYS A 521 -13.73 -14.72 -0.82
CA CYS A 521 -14.39 -14.88 0.48
C CYS A 521 -15.58 -13.91 0.63
N GLY A 522 -15.35 -12.62 0.38
CA GLY A 522 -16.38 -11.60 0.47
C GLY A 522 -17.56 -11.82 -0.49
N THR A 523 -17.29 -12.42 -1.65
CA THR A 523 -18.30 -12.75 -2.67
C THR A 523 -19.14 -13.96 -2.27
N LEU A 524 -18.50 -15.10 -1.98
CA LEU A 524 -19.17 -16.39 -1.79
C LEU A 524 -19.94 -16.50 -0.47
N LYS A 525 -19.51 -15.78 0.58
CA LYS A 525 -20.15 -15.82 1.90
C LYS A 525 -21.64 -15.47 1.87
N ASN A 526 -22.07 -14.65 0.91
CA ASN A 526 -23.48 -14.27 0.75
C ASN A 526 -24.36 -15.47 0.37
N ILE A 527 -23.82 -16.49 -0.33
CA ILE A 527 -24.54 -17.73 -0.65
C ILE A 527 -24.81 -18.50 0.65
N VAL A 528 -23.79 -18.69 1.48
CA VAL A 528 -23.90 -19.42 2.75
C VAL A 528 -24.86 -18.72 3.72
N ALA A 529 -24.89 -17.38 3.71
CA ALA A 529 -25.84 -16.61 4.51
C ALA A 529 -27.31 -16.88 4.15
N LEU A 530 -27.62 -17.21 2.88
CA LEU A 530 -28.97 -17.64 2.50
C LEU A 530 -29.32 -18.96 3.20
N ALA A 531 -28.42 -19.94 3.21
CA ALA A 531 -28.65 -21.20 3.91
C ALA A 531 -28.82 -20.99 5.43
N ALA A 532 -28.01 -20.13 6.05
CA ALA A 532 -28.18 -19.78 7.45
C ALA A 532 -29.56 -19.18 7.74
N GLY A 533 -30.07 -18.32 6.85
CA GLY A 533 -31.43 -17.82 6.92
C GLY A 533 -32.51 -18.88 6.74
N MET A 534 -32.31 -19.82 5.81
CA MET A 534 -33.23 -20.96 5.65
C MET A 534 -33.31 -21.80 6.92
N VAL A 535 -32.17 -22.09 7.56
CA VAL A 535 -32.12 -22.78 8.86
C VAL A 535 -32.91 -22.04 9.93
N ASP A 536 -32.79 -20.70 9.99
CA ASP A 536 -33.57 -19.88 10.93
C ASP A 536 -35.07 -19.90 10.63
N GLY A 537 -35.45 -19.84 9.36
CA GLY A 537 -36.85 -19.87 8.96
C GLY A 537 -37.51 -21.22 9.22
N LEU A 538 -36.73 -22.31 9.22
CA LEU A 538 -37.17 -23.66 9.65
C LEU A 538 -37.24 -23.80 11.18
N GLY A 539 -36.79 -22.81 11.95
CA GLY A 539 -36.75 -22.86 13.42
C GLY A 539 -35.71 -23.84 13.97
N LEU A 540 -34.66 -24.14 13.19
CA LEU A 540 -33.60 -25.07 13.59
C LEU A 540 -32.56 -24.39 14.49
N GLY A 541 -31.96 -25.17 15.39
CA GLY A 541 -31.05 -24.67 16.43
C GLY A 541 -29.64 -24.30 15.95
N ALA A 542 -28.85 -23.78 16.90
CA ALA A 542 -27.48 -23.30 16.67
C ALA A 542 -26.54 -24.36 16.07
N ASN A 543 -26.69 -25.65 16.45
CA ASN A 543 -25.86 -26.74 15.93
C ASN A 543 -26.01 -26.91 14.42
N THR A 544 -27.24 -26.85 13.90
CA THR A 544 -27.52 -26.95 12.46
C THR A 544 -26.94 -25.76 11.71
N LYS A 545 -27.11 -24.54 12.26
CA LYS A 545 -26.53 -23.34 11.66
C LYS A 545 -25.00 -23.41 11.62
N ALA A 546 -24.36 -23.86 12.70
CA ALA A 546 -22.92 -24.04 12.76
C ALA A 546 -22.43 -25.08 11.72
N ALA A 547 -23.16 -26.17 11.53
CA ALA A 547 -22.85 -27.17 10.50
C ALA A 547 -22.92 -26.58 9.08
N ILE A 548 -23.93 -25.75 8.79
CA ILE A 548 -24.06 -25.02 7.52
C ILE A 548 -22.92 -24.03 7.32
N ILE A 549 -22.59 -23.22 8.34
CA ILE A 549 -21.48 -22.26 8.25
C ILE A 549 -20.15 -22.98 7.99
N ARG A 550 -19.87 -24.06 8.75
CA ARG A 550 -18.65 -24.85 8.59
C ARG A 550 -18.56 -25.48 7.21
N LYS A 551 -19.65 -26.05 6.69
CA LYS A 551 -19.67 -26.66 5.36
C LYS A 551 -19.59 -25.60 4.25
N GLY A 552 -20.26 -24.47 4.43
CA GLY A 552 -20.19 -23.33 3.53
C GLY A 552 -18.76 -22.78 3.43
N LEU A 553 -18.04 -22.64 4.55
CA LEU A 553 -16.64 -22.23 4.56
C LEU A 553 -15.74 -23.22 3.81
N ASP A 554 -15.98 -24.53 3.96
CA ASP A 554 -15.28 -25.58 3.21
C ASP A 554 -15.52 -25.48 1.69
N GLU A 555 -16.77 -25.27 1.27
CA GLU A 555 -17.11 -25.09 -0.15
C GLU A 555 -16.55 -23.77 -0.70
N MET A 556 -16.60 -22.68 0.07
CA MET A 556 -15.95 -21.41 -0.29
C MET A 556 -14.45 -21.61 -0.56
N ARG A 557 -13.76 -22.30 0.34
CA ARG A 557 -12.33 -22.60 0.24
C ARG A 557 -12.01 -23.45 -0.98
N ARG A 558 -12.72 -24.57 -1.15
CA ARG A 558 -12.51 -25.49 -2.27
C ARG A 558 -12.80 -24.83 -3.62
N PHE A 559 -13.90 -24.09 -3.71
CA PHE A 559 -14.31 -23.41 -4.95
C PHE A 559 -13.30 -22.35 -5.36
N SER A 560 -12.88 -21.53 -4.39
CA SER A 560 -11.88 -20.49 -4.62
C SER A 560 -10.55 -21.08 -5.11
N ARG A 561 -10.06 -22.15 -4.47
CA ARG A 561 -8.82 -22.83 -4.86
C ARG A 561 -8.91 -23.55 -6.20
N ALA A 562 -10.07 -24.09 -6.53
CA ALA A 562 -10.31 -24.74 -7.83
C ALA A 562 -10.23 -23.73 -8.99
N LEU A 563 -10.66 -22.49 -8.76
CA LEU A 563 -10.59 -21.40 -9.73
C LEU A 563 -9.25 -20.67 -9.73
N TYR A 564 -8.66 -20.49 -8.54
CA TYR A 564 -7.41 -19.75 -8.32
C TYR A 564 -6.50 -20.57 -7.39
N PRO A 565 -5.65 -21.46 -7.95
CA PRO A 565 -4.81 -22.37 -7.16
C PRO A 565 -3.79 -21.68 -6.23
N SER A 566 -3.49 -20.41 -6.49
CA SER A 566 -2.58 -19.58 -5.68
C SER A 566 -3.18 -19.11 -4.36
N ILE A 567 -4.49 -19.24 -4.16
CA ILE A 567 -5.17 -18.79 -2.93
C ILE A 567 -4.66 -19.58 -1.73
N SER A 568 -4.32 -18.88 -0.65
CA SER A 568 -3.85 -19.47 0.59
C SER A 568 -5.02 -19.93 1.47
N ASP A 569 -4.87 -21.10 2.09
CA ASP A 569 -5.84 -21.57 3.10
C ASP A 569 -5.90 -20.62 4.32
N GLY A 570 -4.79 -19.94 4.64
CA GLY A 570 -4.73 -18.97 5.74
C GLY A 570 -5.69 -17.79 5.53
N THR A 571 -5.94 -17.38 4.28
CA THR A 571 -6.83 -16.26 3.94
C THR A 571 -8.26 -16.48 4.44
N PHE A 572 -8.74 -17.73 4.51
CA PHE A 572 -10.09 -18.03 4.99
C PHE A 572 -10.26 -17.88 6.51
N LEU A 573 -9.16 -17.80 7.26
CA LEU A 573 -9.16 -17.56 8.71
C LEU A 573 -9.17 -16.06 9.05
N GLU A 574 -8.86 -15.20 8.08
CA GLU A 574 -8.83 -13.75 8.23
C GLU A 574 -10.24 -13.15 8.29
N SER A 575 -10.33 -11.85 8.60
CA SER A 575 -11.63 -11.13 8.68
C SER A 575 -12.45 -11.25 7.38
N CYS A 576 -11.79 -11.19 6.22
CA CYS A 576 -12.46 -11.38 4.92
C CYS A 576 -13.13 -12.75 4.74
N GLY A 577 -12.63 -13.79 5.42
CA GLY A 577 -13.12 -15.16 5.37
C GLY A 577 -14.11 -15.47 6.47
N MET A 578 -13.61 -16.07 7.55
CA MET A 578 -14.42 -16.60 8.64
C MET A 578 -15.26 -15.52 9.34
N ALA A 579 -14.68 -14.35 9.63
CA ALA A 579 -15.41 -13.31 10.37
C ALA A 579 -16.56 -12.74 9.55
N ASP A 580 -16.33 -12.37 8.28
CA ASP A 580 -17.39 -11.84 7.39
C ASP A 580 -18.50 -12.87 7.18
N LEU A 581 -18.13 -14.15 7.03
CA LEU A 581 -19.09 -15.25 6.92
C LEU A 581 -19.98 -15.34 8.17
N ILE A 582 -19.38 -15.34 9.37
CA ILE A 582 -20.12 -15.42 10.63
C ILE A 582 -21.05 -14.21 10.78
N ALA A 583 -20.51 -12.99 10.69
CA ALA A 583 -21.30 -11.77 10.85
C ALA A 583 -22.50 -11.73 9.88
N THR A 584 -22.30 -12.19 8.65
CA THR A 584 -23.37 -12.20 7.63
C THR A 584 -24.42 -13.28 7.90
N CYS A 585 -24.01 -14.46 8.38
CA CYS A 585 -24.94 -15.55 8.72
C CYS A 585 -25.80 -15.23 9.94
N TYR A 586 -25.40 -14.28 10.80
CA TYR A 586 -26.18 -13.88 11.98
C TYR A 586 -26.94 -12.57 11.78
N GLY A 587 -26.35 -11.56 11.13
CA GLY A 587 -26.91 -10.20 11.01
C GLY A 587 -27.13 -9.69 9.58
N GLY A 588 -26.83 -10.48 8.55
CA GLY A 588 -26.88 -10.02 7.17
C GLY A 588 -28.27 -10.01 6.53
N ARG A 589 -28.47 -9.10 5.57
CA ARG A 589 -29.69 -9.00 4.73
C ARG A 589 -30.03 -10.30 4.00
N ASN A 590 -29.00 -11.03 3.52
CA ASN A 590 -29.19 -12.34 2.88
C ASN A 590 -29.85 -13.35 3.82
N ARG A 591 -29.41 -13.38 5.08
CA ARG A 591 -29.99 -14.23 6.12
C ARG A 591 -31.43 -13.82 6.43
N LEU A 592 -31.70 -12.52 6.60
CA LEU A 592 -33.04 -12.00 6.88
C LEU A 592 -34.05 -12.41 5.80
N VAL A 593 -33.75 -12.13 4.53
CA VAL A 593 -34.67 -12.41 3.42
C VAL A 593 -34.89 -13.92 3.25
N ALA A 594 -33.83 -14.73 3.36
CA ALA A 594 -33.95 -16.19 3.25
C ALA A 594 -34.75 -16.81 4.42
N MET A 595 -34.67 -16.21 5.61
CA MET A 595 -35.49 -16.59 6.76
C MET A 595 -36.98 -16.32 6.50
N GLU A 596 -37.33 -15.12 6.04
CA GLU A 596 -38.72 -14.77 5.77
C GLU A 596 -39.30 -15.55 4.57
N TYR A 597 -38.50 -15.79 3.53
CA TYR A 597 -38.85 -16.69 2.43
C TYR A 597 -39.21 -18.08 2.94
N THR A 598 -38.39 -18.62 3.83
CA THR A 598 -38.57 -19.97 4.37
C THR A 598 -39.78 -20.06 5.27
N LYS A 599 -40.01 -19.08 6.16
CA LYS A 599 -41.22 -19.02 6.99
C LYS A 599 -42.49 -18.98 6.13
N ALA A 600 -42.52 -18.11 5.12
CA ALA A 600 -43.65 -18.00 4.21
C ALA A 600 -43.91 -19.32 3.47
N PHE A 601 -42.85 -20.00 3.01
CA PHE A 601 -42.98 -21.32 2.39
C PHE A 601 -43.60 -22.35 3.36
N MET A 602 -43.15 -22.38 4.62
CA MET A 602 -43.67 -23.29 5.64
C MET A 602 -45.14 -23.04 6.00
N THR A 603 -45.62 -21.80 5.87
CA THR A 603 -47.04 -21.46 6.06
C THR A 603 -47.87 -21.60 4.78
N GLY A 604 -47.30 -22.13 3.69
CA GLY A 604 -47.99 -22.31 2.41
C GLY A 604 -48.13 -21.04 1.57
N ASN A 605 -47.50 -19.94 1.98
CA ASN A 605 -47.53 -18.67 1.25
C ASN A 605 -46.51 -18.71 0.10
N LYS A 606 -46.95 -18.31 -1.10
CA LYS A 606 -46.08 -18.18 -2.26
C LYS A 606 -45.52 -16.76 -2.34
N VAL A 607 -44.26 -16.61 -1.94
CA VAL A 607 -43.50 -15.37 -2.08
C VAL A 607 -42.21 -15.64 -2.85
N THR A 608 -41.69 -14.62 -3.52
CA THR A 608 -40.40 -14.72 -4.24
C THR A 608 -39.33 -13.94 -3.49
N PHE A 609 -38.06 -14.28 -3.72
CA PHE A 609 -36.94 -13.49 -3.21
C PHE A 609 -36.97 -12.03 -3.69
N ALA A 610 -37.41 -11.79 -4.93
CA ALA A 610 -37.56 -10.44 -5.47
C ALA A 610 -38.62 -9.63 -4.71
N ALA A 611 -39.80 -10.21 -4.44
CA ALA A 611 -40.84 -9.53 -3.68
C ALA A 611 -40.38 -9.20 -2.25
N LEU A 612 -39.63 -10.10 -1.61
CA LEU A 612 -39.08 -9.86 -0.27
C LEU A 612 -37.91 -8.87 -0.28
N GLU A 613 -37.09 -8.83 -1.32
CA GLU A 613 -36.09 -7.76 -1.52
C GLU A 613 -36.79 -6.40 -1.50
N ASP A 614 -37.82 -6.22 -2.32
CA ASP A 614 -38.54 -4.96 -2.44
C ASP A 614 -39.22 -4.56 -1.13
N SER A 615 -39.83 -5.53 -0.42
CA SER A 615 -40.58 -5.25 0.82
C SER A 615 -39.71 -5.07 2.07
N LEU A 616 -38.56 -5.75 2.16
CA LEU A 616 -37.75 -5.78 3.39
C LEU A 616 -36.49 -4.91 3.32
N LEU A 617 -35.98 -4.60 2.12
CA LEU A 617 -34.67 -3.99 1.97
C LEU A 617 -34.70 -2.51 1.58
N ASN A 618 -35.88 -1.88 1.47
CA ASN A 618 -36.05 -0.44 1.24
C ASN A 618 -35.16 0.10 0.09
N GLY A 619 -35.14 -0.62 -1.04
CA GLY A 619 -34.34 -0.26 -2.22
C GLY A 619 -32.89 -0.78 -2.22
N GLN A 620 -32.41 -1.38 -1.14
CA GLN A 620 -31.11 -2.08 -1.13
C GLN A 620 -31.20 -3.43 -1.85
N LYS A 621 -30.10 -3.85 -2.49
CA LYS A 621 -30.05 -5.07 -3.32
C LYS A 621 -29.55 -6.32 -2.59
N LEU A 622 -30.19 -7.46 -2.85
CA LEU A 622 -29.90 -8.77 -2.32
C LEU A 622 -28.86 -9.51 -3.19
N GLN A 623 -27.61 -9.48 -2.76
CA GLN A 623 -26.49 -10.01 -3.55
C GLN A 623 -26.42 -11.54 -3.58
N GLY A 624 -26.84 -12.23 -2.52
CA GLY A 624 -26.63 -13.68 -2.37
C GLY A 624 -27.33 -14.52 -3.44
N VAL A 625 -28.52 -14.11 -3.89
CA VAL A 625 -29.27 -14.83 -4.94
C VAL A 625 -28.56 -14.70 -6.30
N LEU A 626 -28.09 -13.48 -6.62
CA LEU A 626 -27.32 -13.23 -7.85
C LEU A 626 -26.04 -14.06 -7.85
N THR A 627 -25.25 -13.99 -6.77
CA THR A 627 -24.01 -14.75 -6.65
C THR A 627 -24.26 -16.27 -6.66
N SER A 628 -25.38 -16.74 -6.10
CA SER A 628 -25.75 -18.16 -6.17
C SER A 628 -26.02 -18.62 -7.60
N ASN A 629 -26.67 -17.80 -8.42
CA ASN A 629 -26.89 -18.10 -9.84
C ASN A 629 -25.58 -18.08 -10.64
N GLU A 630 -24.72 -17.10 -10.37
CA GLU A 630 -23.41 -16.97 -10.99
C GLU A 630 -22.49 -18.15 -10.68
N VAL A 631 -22.43 -18.57 -9.41
CA VAL A 631 -21.67 -19.76 -9.02
C VAL A 631 -22.27 -21.01 -9.66
N GLN A 632 -23.60 -21.14 -9.69
CA GLN A 632 -24.25 -22.30 -10.29
C GLN A 632 -23.91 -22.44 -11.77
N GLU A 633 -23.90 -21.35 -12.54
CA GLU A 633 -23.50 -21.37 -13.95
C GLU A 633 -22.08 -21.92 -14.12
N ILE A 634 -21.14 -21.51 -13.25
CA ILE A 634 -19.77 -22.04 -13.26
C ILE A 634 -19.75 -23.53 -12.91
N LEU A 635 -20.52 -23.96 -11.90
CA LEU A 635 -20.60 -25.35 -11.50
C LEU A 635 -21.13 -26.23 -12.63
N GLU A 636 -22.18 -25.80 -13.34
CA GLU A 636 -22.78 -26.50 -14.48
C GLU A 636 -21.81 -26.61 -15.66
N ILE A 637 -21.10 -25.53 -16.00
CA ILE A 637 -20.09 -25.53 -17.08
C ILE A 637 -18.94 -26.50 -16.76
N ARG A 638 -18.56 -26.61 -15.49
CA ARG A 638 -17.42 -27.42 -15.04
C ARG A 638 -17.81 -28.86 -14.65
N GLY A 639 -19.11 -29.16 -14.53
CA GLY A 639 -19.60 -30.44 -14.02
C GLY A 639 -19.30 -30.65 -12.52
N TRP A 640 -19.25 -29.57 -11.75
CA TRP A 640 -18.84 -29.56 -10.34
C TRP A 640 -20.00 -29.58 -9.34
N GLU A 641 -21.26 -29.66 -9.79
CA GLU A 641 -22.44 -29.55 -8.91
C GLU A 641 -22.39 -30.57 -7.74
N LYS A 642 -21.92 -31.79 -8.02
CA LYS A 642 -21.74 -32.86 -7.03
C LYS A 642 -20.66 -32.56 -5.99
N GLU A 643 -19.64 -31.80 -6.35
CA GLU A 643 -18.52 -31.45 -5.47
C GLU A 643 -18.87 -30.31 -4.51
N TYR A 644 -19.86 -29.49 -4.87
CA TYR A 644 -20.37 -28.34 -4.12
C TYR A 644 -21.87 -28.50 -3.80
N PRO A 645 -22.23 -29.53 -3.02
CA PRO A 645 -23.63 -29.90 -2.78
C PRO A 645 -24.42 -28.81 -2.05
N LEU A 646 -23.80 -28.06 -1.12
CA LEU A 646 -24.50 -27.00 -0.40
C LEU A 646 -24.80 -25.82 -1.34
N PHE A 647 -23.83 -25.32 -2.11
CA PHE A 647 -24.07 -24.26 -3.10
C PHE A 647 -25.14 -24.65 -4.13
N THR A 648 -25.06 -25.87 -4.65
CA THR A 648 -26.04 -26.40 -5.61
C THR A 648 -27.45 -26.46 -5.00
N THR A 649 -27.55 -26.95 -3.77
CA THR A 649 -28.84 -27.04 -3.06
C THR A 649 -29.42 -25.65 -2.79
N ILE A 650 -28.59 -24.68 -2.37
CA ILE A 650 -29.03 -23.29 -2.16
C ILE A 650 -29.55 -22.71 -3.47
N ASN A 651 -28.83 -22.90 -4.58
CA ASN A 651 -29.28 -22.42 -5.89
C ASN A 651 -30.64 -23.03 -6.28
N ALA A 652 -30.81 -24.34 -6.07
CA ALA A 652 -32.06 -25.03 -6.36
C ALA A 652 -33.22 -24.49 -5.51
N ILE A 653 -32.98 -24.13 -4.24
CA ILE A 653 -34.01 -23.55 -3.36
C ILE A 653 -34.39 -22.14 -3.82
N VAL A 654 -33.42 -21.27 -4.08
CA VAL A 654 -33.71 -19.86 -4.46
C VAL A 654 -34.42 -19.75 -5.81
N ASN A 655 -34.23 -20.74 -6.69
CA ASN A 655 -34.92 -20.85 -7.98
C ASN A 655 -36.20 -21.71 -7.91
N GLY A 656 -36.64 -22.14 -6.71
CA GLY A 656 -37.88 -22.88 -6.51
C GLY A 656 -37.90 -24.31 -7.09
N LYS A 657 -36.73 -24.87 -7.42
CA LYS A 657 -36.60 -26.26 -7.91
C LYS A 657 -36.85 -27.26 -6.78
N VAL A 658 -36.45 -26.92 -5.55
CA VAL A 658 -36.57 -27.78 -4.35
C VAL A 658 -37.04 -26.95 -3.15
N PRO A 659 -37.69 -27.56 -2.14
CA PRO A 659 -38.18 -26.84 -0.97
C PRO A 659 -37.04 -26.40 -0.02
N PRO A 660 -37.21 -25.33 0.78
CA PRO A 660 -36.20 -24.87 1.74
C PRO A 660 -35.71 -25.93 2.74
N VAL A 661 -36.56 -26.90 3.10
CA VAL A 661 -36.18 -28.04 3.97
C VAL A 661 -35.05 -28.90 3.38
N SER A 662 -34.82 -28.83 2.07
CA SER A 662 -33.68 -29.51 1.43
C SER A 662 -32.33 -28.97 1.90
N VAL A 663 -32.26 -27.78 2.51
CA VAL A 663 -31.02 -27.19 3.05
C VAL A 663 -30.35 -28.05 4.12
N THR A 664 -31.07 -28.96 4.78
CA THR A 664 -30.48 -29.91 5.75
C THR A 664 -30.11 -31.26 5.13
N HIS A 665 -30.51 -31.51 3.89
CA HIS A 665 -30.27 -32.76 3.15
C HIS A 665 -29.37 -32.54 1.93
N PHE A 666 -28.59 -31.45 1.90
CA PHE A 666 -27.78 -31.04 0.76
C PHE A 666 -26.82 -32.12 0.24
N MET A 667 -26.31 -33.00 1.12
CA MET A 667 -25.45 -34.12 0.72
C MET A 667 -26.15 -35.13 -0.20
N ALA A 668 -27.44 -35.39 0.01
CA ALA A 668 -28.24 -36.28 -0.84
C ALA A 668 -28.67 -35.58 -2.15
N MET A 669 -28.83 -34.25 -2.11
CA MET A 669 -29.36 -33.44 -3.20
C MET A 669 -28.33 -33.06 -4.27
N GLY A 670 -27.03 -33.23 -4.01
CA GLY A 670 -25.97 -33.07 -5.02
C GLY A 670 -26.10 -34.03 -6.22
N VAL A 671 -27.08 -34.95 -6.20
CA VAL A 671 -27.29 -36.02 -7.19
C VAL A 671 -28.67 -35.93 -7.87
N LEU A 672 -29.30 -34.75 -7.98
CA LEU A 672 -30.63 -34.66 -8.61
C LEU A 672 -30.62 -35.11 -10.09
N PRO A 673 -31.44 -36.10 -10.49
CA PRO A 673 -31.72 -36.37 -11.89
C PRO A 673 -32.51 -35.20 -12.49
N LYS A 674 -32.24 -34.87 -13.77
CA LYS A 674 -33.01 -33.83 -14.49
C LYS A 674 -34.51 -34.20 -14.49
N GLY A 675 -35.37 -33.38 -13.85
CA GLY A 675 -36.83 -33.45 -14.07
C GLY A 675 -37.77 -33.46 -12.85
N VAL A 676 -37.29 -33.36 -11.60
CA VAL A 676 -38.17 -33.43 -10.43
C VAL A 676 -38.90 -32.10 -10.17
N LYS A 677 -40.24 -32.11 -10.14
CA LYS A 677 -41.09 -30.99 -9.68
C LYS A 677 -41.41 -31.14 -8.20
N ALA A 678 -41.31 -30.04 -7.45
CA ALA A 678 -41.62 -30.01 -6.02
C ALA A 678 -43.11 -30.25 -5.73
N LYS A 679 -43.41 -31.09 -4.72
CA LYS A 679 -44.73 -31.20 -4.08
C LYS A 679 -44.57 -30.83 -2.60
N ALA A 680 -45.41 -29.92 -2.10
CA ALA A 680 -45.39 -29.53 -0.69
C ALA A 680 -45.86 -30.70 0.19
N PRO A 681 -45.30 -30.88 1.40
CA PRO A 681 -45.85 -31.83 2.37
C PRO A 681 -47.22 -31.34 2.85
N SER A 682 -48.18 -32.25 3.00
CA SER A 682 -49.51 -31.96 3.52
C SER A 682 -49.45 -31.59 5.00
N ALA A 683 -50.16 -30.53 5.40
CA ALA A 683 -50.27 -30.08 6.78
C ALA A 683 -50.80 -31.22 7.69
N PRO A 684 -50.30 -31.34 8.94
CA PRO A 684 -50.83 -32.32 9.88
C PRO A 684 -52.27 -31.95 10.25
N GLN A 685 -53.18 -32.92 10.14
CA GLN A 685 -54.55 -32.77 10.64
C GLN A 685 -54.53 -32.62 12.17
N VAL A 686 -55.19 -31.58 12.65
CA VAL A 686 -55.30 -31.26 14.07
C VAL A 686 -56.16 -32.31 14.77
N GLY A 687 -55.53 -33.13 15.61
CA GLY A 687 -56.15 -34.06 16.56
C GLY A 687 -55.43 -33.99 17.91
N GLU A 688 -56.19 -34.08 19.00
CA GLU A 688 -55.87 -33.59 20.33
C GLU A 688 -54.59 -34.12 21.02
N LYS A 689 -53.93 -33.19 21.74
CA LYS A 689 -53.06 -33.31 22.93
C LYS A 689 -52.42 -34.68 23.22
N LYS A 690 -51.10 -34.78 23.01
CA LYS A 690 -50.09 -35.22 24.02
C LYS A 690 -48.69 -34.81 23.59
N ARG A 691 -47.93 -34.14 24.48
CA ARG A 691 -46.53 -33.73 24.28
C ARG A 691 -45.61 -34.95 24.42
N GLY A 692 -44.86 -35.26 23.37
CA GLY A 692 -43.73 -36.18 23.31
C GLY A 692 -42.84 -35.80 22.10
N PRO A 693 -41.56 -36.20 22.05
CA PRO A 693 -40.67 -35.86 20.94
C PRO A 693 -41.19 -36.50 19.65
N VAL A 694 -41.25 -35.71 18.58
CA VAL A 694 -41.72 -36.15 17.26
C VAL A 694 -40.55 -36.82 16.54
N ASP A 695 -40.56 -38.14 16.44
CA ASP A 695 -39.68 -38.88 15.53
C ASP A 695 -40.18 -38.67 14.10
N LEU A 696 -39.41 -37.92 13.31
CA LEU A 696 -39.59 -37.79 11.87
C LEU A 696 -38.87 -38.96 11.18
N VAL A 697 -39.60 -40.05 10.91
CA VAL A 697 -39.15 -41.11 10.00
C VAL A 697 -39.78 -40.86 8.64
N PHE A 698 -38.95 -40.67 7.61
CA PHE A 698 -39.38 -40.73 6.21
C PHE A 698 -38.95 -42.07 5.62
N THR A 699 -39.90 -42.80 5.03
CA THR A 699 -39.62 -43.97 4.19
C THR A 699 -39.15 -43.51 2.81
N VAL A 700 -38.00 -44.04 2.40
CA VAL A 700 -37.45 -43.87 1.05
C VAL A 700 -37.96 -45.03 0.22
N ASP A 701 -39.18 -44.92 -0.28
CA ASP A 701 -39.65 -45.79 -1.35
C ASP A 701 -39.46 -45.06 -2.68
N ASP A 702 -38.79 -45.73 -3.62
CA ASP A 702 -38.35 -45.31 -4.97
C ASP A 702 -36.89 -44.85 -5.12
N LEU A 703 -35.94 -45.57 -4.52
CA LEU A 703 -34.59 -45.70 -5.09
C LEU A 703 -34.36 -47.16 -5.50
N SER A 704 -34.38 -47.42 -6.81
CA SER A 704 -34.05 -48.72 -7.40
C SER A 704 -32.66 -49.21 -6.94
N GLU A 705 -32.56 -50.50 -6.63
CA GLU A 705 -31.39 -51.20 -6.05
C GLU A 705 -30.06 -51.00 -6.80
N GLU A 706 -30.04 -50.45 -8.01
CA GLU A 706 -28.81 -50.17 -8.77
C GLU A 706 -27.93 -49.05 -8.20
N ALA A 707 -28.45 -48.18 -7.32
CA ALA A 707 -27.68 -47.04 -6.78
C ALA A 707 -26.81 -47.38 -5.56
N MET A 708 -27.01 -48.55 -4.91
CA MET A 708 -26.25 -48.94 -3.71
C MET A 708 -25.01 -49.82 -3.99
N ALA A 709 -24.68 -50.08 -5.25
CA ALA A 709 -23.59 -50.99 -5.64
C ALA A 709 -22.45 -50.38 -6.48
N LYS A 710 -22.24 -49.06 -6.46
CA LYS A 710 -21.07 -48.42 -7.11
C LYS A 710 -20.40 -47.36 -6.26
#